data_AF-A0A931ZZV9-F1
#
_entry.id   AF-A0A931ZZV9-F1
#
_cell.length_a   1.000
_cell.length_b   1.000
_cell.length_c   1.000
_cell.angle_alpha   90.00
_cell.angle_beta   90.00
_cell.angle_gamma   90.00
#
_symmetry.space_group_name_H-M   'P 1'
#
loop_
_entity.id
_entity.type
_entity.pdbx_description
1 polymer ?
#
loop_
_entity_poly.entity_id
_entity_poly.type
_entity_poly.pdbx_seq_one_letter_code
_entity_poly.pdbx_strand_id
1 'polypeptide(L)'
;MSTKISDLAEKLALTPEQLKAKINELGFEVSPKARVIDNELADLILDELRKKEEELAPEEKKDVAEIYDEMIAEQREREIVRNQRKMTAGKDTRSKKSFKPVETKREIGESIEIPDIIAVKEFSEKTGVNPAKVIGELMKNGILANINQQIDFETAQIIADDLGIKLKRIRSVGGTEEFMAGDISKLIQEDDASALSARPPVVCVMGHVDHGKTRLLDAIRQTNVMGGEAGGITQHIGAYQVEKKGKLITFLDTPGHEAFTAMRARGAKVTDIAILVVASDEGVKPQTIEALNHAKEADVPIIVALTKIDKPEANIDRVKGELSEHGLQPEDWGGKTIIVPVSAVSGTALINTGTLKIMNNVIVGNTYGRIKLMKDHTGKNIRMAGPSTPVLIAGLNETPKSGDILQVVKNERIAREKAEEIALKTQQENESRMSATNQVITQLKANKVLKLVIKADTKGSLEAIKQAISKIKHEEVAVKLIHVGVGTITESDVMMASASKGMVLAFHSDFDSPNVIKTAERENVPVKKYTIIYELLDNIKNVLTGLLEPEVVEVEIGKAQVKQVFLTKKSEMIIGVRVTSGKMKNKAKLRVVRGDAPVGEGVIDSLRKVDEKAHEVGEGNDCGIKFIGNVQVVEGDILEAYAKEEHRKTM
;
A
#
# COMPACT_ATOMS: atom_id res chain seq x y z
N MET A 1 20.40 57.65 -19.55
CA MET A 1 21.25 57.64 -18.33
C MET A 1 22.29 56.53 -18.52
N SER A 2 23.41 56.58 -17.79
CA SER A 2 24.52 55.64 -18.00
C SER A 2 25.02 55.03 -16.69
N THR A 3 25.43 53.77 -16.75
CA THR A 3 25.74 52.89 -15.62
C THR A 3 27.24 52.62 -15.56
N LYS A 4 27.85 52.71 -14.37
CA LYS A 4 29.28 52.41 -14.21
C LYS A 4 29.53 50.91 -14.34
N ILE A 5 30.63 50.56 -14.99
CA ILE A 5 31.03 49.16 -15.20
C ILE A 5 31.41 48.48 -13.87
N SER A 6 31.90 49.24 -12.88
CA SER A 6 32.11 48.76 -11.50
C SER A 6 30.82 48.26 -10.86
N ASP A 7 29.79 49.11 -10.87
CA ASP A 7 28.55 48.92 -10.14
C ASP A 7 27.69 47.80 -10.77
N LEU A 8 27.92 47.51 -12.06
CA LEU A 8 27.36 46.34 -12.77
C LEU A 8 28.17 45.06 -12.53
N ALA A 9 29.51 45.15 -12.44
CA ALA A 9 30.38 44.00 -12.17
C ALA A 9 30.17 43.45 -10.74
N GLU A 10 29.99 44.32 -9.74
CA GLU A 10 29.64 43.92 -8.37
C GLU A 10 28.30 43.17 -8.31
N LYS A 11 27.27 43.63 -9.03
CA LYS A 11 25.97 42.94 -9.14
C LYS A 11 26.06 41.54 -9.75
N LEU A 12 27.06 41.31 -10.61
CA LEU A 12 27.31 40.04 -11.31
C LEU A 12 28.42 39.20 -10.68
N ALA A 13 28.95 39.61 -9.51
CA ALA A 13 30.06 38.95 -8.81
C ALA A 13 31.33 38.72 -9.68
N LEU A 14 31.57 39.59 -10.67
CA LEU A 14 32.71 39.53 -11.59
C LEU A 14 33.67 40.70 -11.36
N THR A 15 34.93 40.58 -11.80
CA THR A 15 35.80 41.77 -11.88
C THR A 15 35.41 42.66 -13.08
N PRO A 16 35.65 43.98 -13.02
CA PRO A 16 35.39 44.89 -14.15
C PRO A 16 36.16 44.57 -15.44
N GLU A 17 37.21 43.74 -15.37
CA GLU A 17 37.97 43.26 -16.52
C GLU A 17 37.36 41.97 -17.11
N GLN A 18 36.92 41.03 -16.25
CA GLN A 18 36.16 39.84 -16.68
C GLN A 18 34.83 40.21 -17.33
N LEU A 19 34.11 41.21 -16.79
CA LEU A 19 32.88 41.70 -17.38
C LEU A 19 33.13 42.27 -18.79
N LYS A 20 34.20 43.07 -18.99
CA LYS A 20 34.59 43.58 -20.32
C LYS A 20 34.98 42.48 -21.30
N ALA A 21 35.63 41.41 -20.82
CA ALA A 21 35.93 40.26 -21.67
C ALA A 21 34.64 39.58 -22.15
N LYS A 22 33.72 39.23 -21.22
CA LYS A 22 32.41 38.65 -21.55
C LYS A 22 31.58 39.52 -22.50
N ILE A 23 31.59 40.84 -22.34
CA ILE A 23 30.82 41.75 -23.22
C ILE A 23 31.34 41.69 -24.67
N ASN A 24 32.65 41.65 -24.87
CA ASN A 24 33.23 41.47 -26.21
C ASN A 24 33.04 40.04 -26.75
N GLU A 25 33.05 38.99 -25.91
CA GLU A 25 32.67 37.62 -26.30
C GLU A 25 31.20 37.50 -26.73
N LEU A 26 30.32 38.32 -26.17
CA LEU A 26 28.90 38.44 -26.56
C LEU A 26 28.70 39.33 -27.81
N GLY A 27 29.78 39.80 -28.46
CA GLY A 27 29.73 40.55 -29.71
C GLY A 27 29.46 42.05 -29.59
N PHE A 28 29.44 42.61 -28.38
CA PHE A 28 29.26 44.05 -28.16
C PHE A 28 30.62 44.74 -27.99
N GLU A 29 30.96 45.67 -28.89
CA GLU A 29 32.25 46.39 -28.83
C GLU A 29 32.33 47.35 -27.64
N VAL A 30 33.19 47.06 -26.66
CA VAL A 30 33.49 47.99 -25.55
C VAL A 30 34.99 48.23 -25.41
N SER A 31 35.39 49.50 -25.57
CA SER A 31 36.78 49.94 -25.45
C SER A 31 37.39 49.56 -24.09
N PRO A 32 38.64 49.02 -24.05
CA PRO A 32 39.27 48.57 -22.79
C PRO A 32 39.31 49.63 -21.69
N LYS A 33 39.42 50.91 -22.05
CA LYS A 33 39.50 52.05 -21.12
C LYS A 33 38.13 52.64 -20.71
N ALA A 34 37.02 52.11 -21.22
CA ALA A 34 35.68 52.53 -20.79
C ALA A 34 35.48 52.32 -19.28
N ARG A 35 34.68 53.20 -18.66
CA ARG A 35 34.31 53.16 -17.23
C ARG A 35 32.80 53.15 -17.00
N VAL A 36 32.03 53.50 -18.02
CA VAL A 36 30.57 53.67 -18.01
C VAL A 36 30.05 53.12 -19.34
N ILE A 37 28.86 52.53 -19.32
CA ILE A 37 28.09 52.10 -20.50
C ILE A 37 26.67 52.66 -20.42
N ASP A 38 25.95 52.73 -21.53
CA ASP A 38 24.55 53.16 -21.54
C ASP A 38 23.62 52.07 -20.97
N ASN A 39 22.53 52.50 -20.34
CA ASN A 39 21.64 51.59 -19.62
C ASN A 39 20.99 50.53 -20.52
N GLU A 40 20.59 50.90 -21.74
CA GLU A 40 19.99 49.96 -22.71
C GLU A 40 20.94 48.81 -23.06
N LEU A 41 22.25 49.09 -23.13
CA LEU A 41 23.29 48.08 -23.33
C LEU A 41 23.51 47.25 -22.05
N ALA A 42 23.48 47.87 -20.88
CA ALA A 42 23.60 47.18 -19.60
C ALA A 42 22.44 46.19 -19.35
N ASP A 43 21.21 46.57 -19.69
CA ASP A 43 20.03 45.73 -19.56
C ASP A 43 20.04 44.58 -20.59
N LEU A 44 20.48 44.85 -21.84
CA LEU A 44 20.74 43.80 -22.84
C LEU A 44 21.79 42.78 -22.37
N ILE A 45 22.89 43.24 -21.75
CA ILE A 45 23.93 42.36 -21.20
C ILE A 45 23.37 41.52 -20.04
N LEU A 46 22.48 42.07 -19.21
CA LEU A 46 21.84 41.34 -18.12
C LEU A 46 20.88 40.25 -18.61
N ASP A 47 20.06 40.53 -19.62
CA ASP A 47 19.16 39.54 -20.20
C ASP A 47 19.91 38.46 -21.00
N GLU A 48 20.98 38.80 -21.73
CA GLU A 48 21.78 37.81 -22.47
C GLU A 48 22.63 36.92 -21.55
N LEU A 49 23.10 37.46 -20.41
CA LEU A 49 23.71 36.65 -19.35
C LEU A 49 22.69 35.76 -18.64
N ARG A 50 21.46 36.25 -18.39
CA ARG A 50 20.38 35.44 -17.84
C ARG A 50 19.98 34.28 -18.73
N LYS A 51 19.81 34.50 -20.05
CA LYS A 51 19.57 33.40 -21.00
C LYS A 51 20.67 32.34 -20.92
N LYS A 52 21.94 32.74 -20.81
CA LYS A 52 23.05 31.79 -20.61
C LYS A 52 23.05 31.12 -19.23
N GLU A 53 22.57 31.78 -18.18
CA GLU A 53 22.36 31.14 -16.88
C GLU A 53 21.11 30.23 -16.87
N GLU A 54 20.15 30.42 -17.77
CA GLU A 54 19.03 29.50 -18.02
C GLU A 54 19.44 28.32 -18.93
N GLU A 55 20.33 28.53 -19.91
CA GLU A 55 20.98 27.48 -20.71
C GLU A 55 22.00 26.63 -19.93
N LEU A 56 22.54 27.16 -18.81
CA LEU A 56 23.46 26.44 -17.91
C LEU A 56 22.87 26.13 -16.52
N ALA A 57 21.60 26.46 -16.27
CA ALA A 57 20.86 25.92 -15.15
C ALA A 57 20.58 24.43 -15.40
N PRO A 58 20.70 23.54 -14.40
CA PRO A 58 20.51 22.11 -14.62
C PRO A 58 19.03 21.79 -14.86
N GLU A 59 18.69 21.44 -16.11
CA GLU A 59 17.44 20.71 -16.41
C GLU A 59 17.35 19.45 -15.54
N GLU A 60 16.17 19.15 -14.99
CA GLU A 60 15.95 17.94 -14.20
C GLU A 60 15.88 16.68 -15.08
N LYS A 61 17.05 16.17 -15.45
CA LYS A 61 17.35 14.77 -15.82
C LYS A 61 16.45 14.14 -16.89
N LYS A 62 16.88 14.26 -18.15
CA LYS A 62 16.82 13.11 -19.08
C LYS A 62 17.84 12.06 -18.68
N ASP A 63 17.63 10.82 -19.12
CA ASP A 63 18.38 9.68 -18.60
C ASP A 63 19.79 9.60 -19.20
N VAL A 64 20.79 9.25 -18.38
CA VAL A 64 22.21 9.29 -18.76
C VAL A 64 22.53 8.22 -19.82
N ALA A 65 21.69 7.19 -19.92
CA ALA A 65 21.80 6.13 -20.93
C ALA A 65 21.58 6.63 -22.37
N GLU A 66 20.56 7.45 -22.62
CA GLU A 66 20.18 7.86 -23.98
C GLU A 66 21.30 8.67 -24.67
N ILE A 67 21.95 9.56 -23.93
CA ILE A 67 23.09 10.38 -24.41
C ILE A 67 24.32 9.50 -24.71
N TYR A 68 24.54 8.44 -23.92
CA TYR A 68 25.61 7.47 -24.17
C TYR A 68 25.34 6.64 -25.43
N ASP A 69 24.10 6.20 -25.65
CA ASP A 69 23.73 5.43 -26.84
C ASP A 69 23.80 6.27 -28.13
N GLU A 70 23.38 7.55 -28.11
CA GLU A 70 23.57 8.46 -29.26
C GLU A 70 25.07 8.72 -29.55
N MET A 71 25.90 8.96 -28.52
CA MET A 71 27.34 9.12 -28.70
C MET A 71 28.01 7.84 -29.26
N ILE A 72 27.57 6.66 -28.83
CA ILE A 72 28.08 5.38 -29.32
C ILE A 72 27.60 5.11 -30.75
N ALA A 73 26.38 5.53 -31.12
CA ALA A 73 25.89 5.47 -32.49
C ALA A 73 26.71 6.35 -33.44
N GLU A 74 26.91 7.64 -33.11
CA GLU A 74 27.76 8.55 -33.88
C GLU A 74 29.19 8.01 -34.05
N GLN A 75 29.78 7.47 -32.98
CA GLN A 75 31.13 6.91 -33.06
C GLN A 75 31.18 5.66 -33.94
N ARG A 76 30.19 4.76 -33.85
CA ARG A 76 30.08 3.57 -34.70
C ARG A 76 29.93 3.92 -36.18
N GLU A 77 29.08 4.87 -36.54
CA GLU A 77 28.96 5.30 -37.94
C GLU A 77 30.28 5.90 -38.48
N ARG A 78 30.93 6.74 -37.67
CA ARG A 78 32.25 7.32 -38.02
C ARG A 78 33.33 6.24 -38.17
N GLU A 79 33.32 5.17 -37.37
CA GLU A 79 34.24 4.04 -37.54
C GLU A 79 33.91 3.15 -38.74
N ILE A 80 32.64 2.88 -39.04
CA ILE A 80 32.20 2.11 -40.21
C ILE A 80 32.69 2.78 -41.51
N VAL A 81 32.47 4.10 -41.65
CA VAL A 81 32.97 4.90 -42.79
C VAL A 81 34.51 4.90 -42.85
N ARG A 82 35.19 4.89 -41.70
CA ARG A 82 36.66 4.87 -41.62
C ARG A 82 37.26 3.51 -41.99
N ASN A 83 36.56 2.41 -41.71
CA ASN A 83 36.99 1.05 -42.05
C ASN A 83 36.71 0.70 -43.51
N GLN A 84 35.60 1.14 -44.10
CA GLN A 84 35.36 1.00 -45.55
C GLN A 84 36.46 1.66 -46.39
N ARG A 85 37.01 2.80 -45.94
CA ARG A 85 38.11 3.52 -46.62
C ARG A 85 39.51 2.92 -46.43
N LYS A 86 39.68 1.86 -45.62
CA LYS A 86 40.98 1.20 -45.38
C LYS A 86 41.22 -0.05 -46.24
N MET A 87 40.22 -0.56 -46.95
CA MET A 87 40.34 -1.76 -47.80
C MET A 87 41.03 -1.53 -49.16
N THR A 88 41.36 -0.28 -49.51
CA THR A 88 41.73 0.11 -50.89
C THR A 88 43.04 0.92 -51.02
N ALA A 89 43.98 0.78 -50.08
CA ALA A 89 45.34 1.32 -50.19
C ALA A 89 46.40 0.29 -49.77
N GLY A 90 47.45 0.12 -50.57
CA GLY A 90 48.43 -0.97 -50.44
C GLY A 90 49.67 -0.65 -49.59
N LYS A 91 50.59 -1.63 -49.59
CA LYS A 91 52.00 -1.65 -49.12
C LYS A 91 52.70 -0.26 -49.08
N ASP A 92 53.65 0.00 -48.15
CA ASP A 92 54.91 -0.77 -48.10
C ASP A 92 55.80 -0.68 -46.83
N THR A 93 56.79 -1.61 -46.80
CA THR A 93 58.08 -1.70 -46.07
C THR A 93 58.38 -1.04 -44.69
N ARG A 94 59.06 -1.84 -43.84
CA ARG A 94 60.23 -1.53 -42.95
C ARG A 94 59.96 -0.67 -41.67
N SER A 95 60.70 -0.83 -40.54
CA SER A 95 61.81 -1.74 -40.19
C SER A 95 61.92 -2.01 -38.65
N LYS A 96 62.86 -2.90 -38.28
CA LYS A 96 63.15 -3.45 -36.94
C LYS A 96 63.45 -2.40 -35.84
N LYS A 97 63.13 -2.77 -34.59
CA LYS A 97 64.17 -2.96 -33.55
C LYS A 97 63.76 -4.04 -32.55
N SER A 98 64.72 -4.53 -31.76
CA SER A 98 64.69 -5.84 -31.10
C SER A 98 64.78 -5.77 -29.58
N PHE A 99 64.08 -6.67 -28.90
CA PHE A 99 64.48 -7.18 -27.58
C PHE A 99 64.71 -8.70 -27.67
N LYS A 100 65.69 -9.21 -26.93
CA LYS A 100 65.92 -10.66 -26.77
C LYS A 100 64.99 -11.21 -25.66
N PRO A 101 64.52 -12.46 -25.76
CA PRO A 101 63.76 -13.08 -24.68
C PRO A 101 64.66 -13.35 -23.46
N VAL A 102 64.08 -13.21 -22.27
CA VAL A 102 64.54 -13.92 -21.07
C VAL A 102 63.62 -15.12 -20.90
N GLU A 103 64.09 -16.32 -21.27
CA GLU A 103 63.37 -17.54 -20.91
C GLU A 103 63.43 -17.72 -19.38
N THR A 104 62.30 -17.57 -18.70
CA THR A 104 62.12 -18.18 -17.38
C THR A 104 61.14 -19.34 -17.55
N LYS A 105 61.67 -20.53 -17.81
CA LYS A 105 60.87 -21.76 -17.80
C LYS A 105 60.35 -21.97 -16.38
N ARG A 106 59.03 -22.03 -16.23
CA ARG A 106 58.37 -22.65 -15.08
C ARG A 106 57.58 -23.85 -15.57
N GLU A 107 57.39 -24.80 -14.67
CA GLU A 107 57.06 -26.17 -15.03
C GLU A 107 55.55 -26.35 -15.28
N ILE A 108 55.21 -27.20 -16.25
CA ILE A 108 53.82 -27.51 -16.59
C ILE A 108 53.30 -28.49 -15.53
N GLY A 109 52.62 -27.98 -14.49
CA GLY A 109 52.13 -28.81 -13.39
C GLY A 109 51.17 -28.13 -12.39
N GLU A 110 51.36 -26.84 -12.09
CA GLU A 110 50.51 -26.15 -11.12
C GLU A 110 49.18 -25.66 -11.73
N SER A 111 48.07 -25.94 -11.05
CA SER A 111 46.73 -25.44 -11.41
C SER A 111 46.57 -23.99 -10.96
N ILE A 112 46.26 -23.08 -11.87
CA ILE A 112 46.22 -21.63 -11.59
C ILE A 112 44.84 -21.22 -11.07
N GLU A 113 44.80 -20.55 -9.93
CA GLU A 113 43.54 -20.29 -9.22
C GLU A 113 43.00 -18.86 -9.51
N ILE A 114 41.78 -18.77 -10.03
CA ILE A 114 41.13 -17.51 -10.46
C ILE A 114 39.71 -17.37 -9.87
N PRO A 115 39.24 -16.14 -9.59
CA PRO A 115 37.87 -15.86 -9.16
C PRO A 115 36.84 -16.08 -10.28
N ASP A 116 35.55 -16.02 -9.93
CA ASP A 116 34.42 -16.16 -10.86
C ASP A 116 34.37 -15.12 -11.99
N ILE A 117 34.91 -13.92 -11.76
CA ILE A 117 35.07 -12.84 -12.75
C ILE A 117 36.47 -12.23 -12.58
N ILE A 118 37.20 -12.07 -13.68
CA ILE A 118 38.60 -11.58 -13.69
C ILE A 118 38.85 -10.64 -14.89
N ALA A 119 39.67 -9.59 -14.72
CA ALA A 119 40.07 -8.75 -15.84
C ALA A 119 41.06 -9.48 -16.76
N VAL A 120 40.97 -9.29 -18.08
CA VAL A 120 41.87 -9.91 -19.08
C VAL A 120 43.36 -9.65 -18.77
N LYS A 121 43.69 -8.46 -18.26
CA LYS A 121 45.02 -8.11 -17.73
C LYS A 121 45.46 -9.01 -16.57
N GLU A 122 44.61 -9.18 -15.57
CA GLU A 122 44.91 -9.95 -14.36
C GLU A 122 44.97 -11.45 -14.65
N PHE A 123 44.11 -11.94 -15.56
CA PHE A 123 44.16 -13.29 -16.08
C PHE A 123 45.47 -13.55 -16.84
N SER A 124 45.88 -12.61 -17.69
CA SER A 124 47.18 -12.62 -18.37
C SER A 124 48.36 -12.63 -17.39
N GLU A 125 48.33 -11.79 -16.36
CA GLU A 125 49.37 -11.72 -15.33
C GLU A 125 49.43 -13.02 -14.48
N LYS A 126 48.28 -13.59 -14.10
CA LYS A 126 48.21 -14.87 -13.36
C LYS A 126 48.65 -16.08 -14.20
N THR A 127 48.28 -16.14 -15.48
CA THR A 127 48.63 -17.25 -16.39
C THR A 127 50.04 -17.13 -16.98
N GLY A 128 50.69 -15.96 -16.85
CA GLY A 128 51.99 -15.68 -17.48
C GLY A 128 51.93 -15.53 -19.01
N VAL A 129 50.73 -15.55 -19.61
CA VAL A 129 50.53 -15.44 -21.06
C VAL A 129 50.38 -13.97 -21.44
N ASN A 130 51.07 -13.51 -22.48
CA ASN A 130 51.02 -12.12 -22.95
C ASN A 130 49.56 -11.65 -23.24
N PRO A 131 49.12 -10.45 -22.79
CA PRO A 131 47.73 -10.01 -22.94
C PRO A 131 47.23 -10.00 -24.38
N ALA A 132 48.10 -9.67 -25.34
CA ALA A 132 47.73 -9.65 -26.76
C ALA A 132 47.44 -11.06 -27.32
N LYS A 133 48.00 -12.12 -26.73
CA LYS A 133 47.67 -13.52 -27.08
C LYS A 133 46.33 -13.93 -26.48
N VAL A 134 46.06 -13.56 -25.22
CA VAL A 134 44.76 -13.80 -24.56
C VAL A 134 43.63 -13.13 -25.32
N ILE A 135 43.80 -11.85 -25.67
CA ILE A 135 42.84 -11.09 -26.52
C ILE A 135 42.68 -11.74 -27.90
N GLY A 136 43.77 -12.23 -28.51
CA GLY A 136 43.71 -12.94 -29.79
C GLY A 136 42.89 -14.23 -29.75
N GLU A 137 42.94 -14.98 -28.64
CA GLU A 137 42.16 -16.22 -28.46
C GLU A 137 40.69 -15.94 -28.11
N LEU A 138 40.42 -14.88 -27.33
CA LEU A 138 39.08 -14.33 -27.13
C LEU A 138 38.42 -13.95 -28.47
N MET A 139 39.13 -13.24 -29.35
CA MET A 139 38.61 -12.82 -30.65
C MET A 139 38.35 -13.99 -31.61
N LYS A 140 39.13 -15.08 -31.54
CA LYS A 140 38.83 -16.33 -32.28
C LYS A 140 37.54 -16.99 -31.79
N ASN A 141 37.36 -17.05 -30.48
CA ASN A 141 36.14 -17.53 -29.82
C ASN A 141 34.97 -16.52 -29.89
N GLY A 142 35.06 -15.50 -30.76
CA GLY A 142 33.98 -14.55 -31.06
C GLY A 142 33.83 -13.37 -30.10
N ILE A 143 34.63 -13.31 -29.03
CA ILE A 143 34.51 -12.31 -27.97
C ILE A 143 35.48 -11.14 -28.24
N LEU A 144 34.92 -9.98 -28.57
CA LEU A 144 35.68 -8.74 -28.67
C LEU A 144 36.01 -8.21 -27.27
N ALA A 145 37.25 -8.43 -26.83
CA ALA A 145 37.73 -8.06 -25.50
C ALA A 145 38.88 -7.05 -25.54
N ASN A 146 38.81 -6.04 -24.66
CA ASN A 146 39.96 -5.16 -24.37
C ASN A 146 40.72 -5.62 -23.11
N ILE A 147 41.92 -5.08 -22.88
CA ILE A 147 42.82 -5.53 -21.80
C ILE A 147 42.25 -5.34 -20.38
N ASN A 148 41.38 -4.35 -20.17
CA ASN A 148 40.73 -4.08 -18.89
C ASN A 148 39.32 -4.71 -18.78
N GLN A 149 38.88 -5.43 -19.82
CA GLN A 149 37.57 -6.06 -19.84
C GLN A 149 37.54 -7.22 -18.85
N GLN A 150 36.42 -7.35 -18.13
CA GLN A 150 36.17 -8.49 -17.27
C GLN A 150 35.63 -9.66 -18.09
N ILE A 151 36.11 -10.86 -17.79
CA ILE A 151 35.64 -12.14 -18.32
C ILE A 151 35.26 -13.05 -17.17
N ASP A 152 34.25 -13.87 -17.38
CA ASP A 152 33.79 -14.89 -16.45
C ASP A 152 34.73 -16.12 -16.44
N PHE A 153 34.59 -16.97 -15.43
CA PHE A 153 35.39 -18.18 -15.27
C PHE A 153 35.26 -19.17 -16.44
N GLU A 154 34.10 -19.26 -17.11
CA GLU A 154 33.83 -20.28 -18.13
C GLU A 154 34.46 -19.86 -19.48
N THR A 155 34.33 -18.59 -19.85
CA THR A 155 35.14 -17.95 -20.90
C THR A 155 36.63 -18.09 -20.60
N ALA A 156 37.06 -17.78 -19.37
CA ALA A 156 38.45 -17.90 -18.95
C ALA A 156 38.98 -19.36 -19.04
N GLN A 157 38.13 -20.35 -18.75
CA GLN A 157 38.48 -21.76 -18.86
C GLN A 157 38.65 -22.19 -20.33
N ILE A 158 37.75 -21.81 -21.23
CA ILE A 158 37.86 -22.12 -22.67
C ILE A 158 39.21 -21.61 -23.21
N ILE A 159 39.56 -20.35 -22.90
CA ILE A 159 40.84 -19.74 -23.31
C ILE A 159 42.04 -20.47 -22.68
N ALA A 160 41.92 -20.94 -21.44
CA ALA A 160 42.99 -21.64 -20.76
C ALA A 160 43.20 -23.06 -21.33
N ASP A 161 42.12 -23.80 -21.63
CA ASP A 161 42.20 -25.10 -22.29
C ASP A 161 42.80 -24.95 -23.72
N ASP A 162 42.40 -23.94 -24.50
CA ASP A 162 43.02 -23.56 -25.80
C ASP A 162 44.52 -23.22 -25.66
N LEU A 163 44.95 -22.72 -24.51
CA LEU A 163 46.34 -22.38 -24.19
C LEU A 163 47.11 -23.49 -23.46
N GLY A 164 46.46 -24.61 -23.13
CA GLY A 164 47.05 -25.76 -22.41
C GLY A 164 47.26 -25.55 -20.90
N ILE A 165 46.52 -24.64 -20.27
CA ILE A 165 46.64 -24.23 -18.87
C ILE A 165 45.43 -24.75 -18.07
N LYS A 166 45.68 -25.45 -16.97
CA LYS A 166 44.60 -25.89 -16.06
C LYS A 166 44.28 -24.82 -15.02
N LEU A 167 43.02 -24.42 -14.96
CA LEU A 167 42.51 -23.49 -13.96
C LEU A 167 41.80 -24.20 -12.81
N LYS A 168 41.66 -23.49 -11.69
CA LYS A 168 40.70 -23.78 -10.62
C LYS A 168 39.90 -22.52 -10.29
N ARG A 169 38.63 -22.75 -9.96
CA ARG A 169 37.66 -21.72 -9.57
C ARG A 169 37.78 -21.43 -8.07
N ILE A 170 38.27 -20.25 -7.71
CA ILE A 170 38.11 -19.70 -6.37
C ILE A 170 36.71 -19.09 -6.33
N ARG A 171 35.77 -19.75 -5.64
CA ARG A 171 34.49 -19.12 -5.33
C ARG A 171 34.71 -17.90 -4.44
N SER A 172 34.47 -16.71 -4.98
CA SER A 172 34.37 -15.52 -4.14
C SER A 172 33.02 -15.54 -3.42
N VAL A 173 33.04 -15.69 -2.08
CA VAL A 173 31.82 -15.72 -1.25
C VAL A 173 31.07 -14.39 -1.39
N GLY A 174 30.02 -14.37 -2.22
CA GLY A 174 29.26 -13.15 -2.52
C GLY A 174 28.65 -13.08 -3.93
N GLY A 175 28.22 -14.19 -4.53
CA GLY A 175 27.45 -14.19 -5.78
C GLY A 175 25.95 -14.02 -5.52
N THR A 176 25.35 -12.93 -6.01
CA THR A 176 23.93 -12.59 -5.73
C THR A 176 22.92 -13.60 -6.29
N GLU A 177 23.32 -14.42 -7.26
CA GLU A 177 22.42 -15.32 -7.99
C GLU A 177 22.10 -16.63 -7.24
N GLU A 178 23.05 -17.19 -6.48
CA GLU A 178 22.81 -18.39 -5.64
C GLU A 178 21.76 -18.10 -4.55
N PHE A 179 21.67 -16.86 -4.05
CA PHE A 179 20.62 -16.41 -3.12
C PHE A 179 19.21 -16.43 -3.72
N MET A 180 19.06 -16.38 -5.05
CA MET A 180 17.76 -16.35 -5.72
C MET A 180 17.29 -17.73 -6.19
N ALA A 181 18.19 -18.70 -6.34
CA ALA A 181 17.89 -20.05 -6.83
C ALA A 181 17.20 -20.96 -5.78
N GLY A 182 17.16 -20.56 -4.50
CA GLY A 182 16.36 -21.21 -3.45
C GLY A 182 16.96 -22.46 -2.81
N ASP A 183 18.10 -22.95 -3.27
CA ASP A 183 18.72 -24.23 -2.85
C ASP A 183 19.56 -24.13 -1.56
N ILE A 184 19.08 -23.31 -0.61
CA ILE A 184 19.74 -22.95 0.67
C ILE A 184 20.09 -24.21 1.50
N SER A 185 19.31 -25.28 1.34
CA SER A 185 19.48 -26.56 2.03
C SER A 185 20.84 -27.22 1.84
N LYS A 186 21.59 -26.91 0.77
CA LYS A 186 22.94 -27.45 0.54
C LYS A 186 24.02 -26.72 1.34
N LEU A 187 23.90 -25.40 1.48
CA LEU A 187 24.83 -24.59 2.28
C LEU A 187 24.76 -24.95 3.77
N ILE A 188 23.56 -25.29 4.27
CA ILE A 188 23.34 -25.71 5.67
C ILE A 188 23.97 -27.08 5.98
N GLN A 189 24.26 -27.92 4.99
CA GLN A 189 24.85 -29.25 5.22
C GLN A 189 26.36 -29.24 5.45
N GLU A 190 27.05 -28.12 5.19
CA GLU A 190 28.49 -27.97 5.42
C GLU A 190 28.82 -27.20 6.72
N ASP A 191 27.81 -26.71 7.46
CA ASP A 191 27.98 -26.13 8.79
C ASP A 191 28.33 -27.20 9.82
N ASP A 192 29.61 -27.22 10.24
CA ASP A 192 30.13 -28.14 11.23
C ASP A 192 29.38 -27.96 12.58
N ALA A 193 28.73 -29.01 13.08
CA ALA A 193 27.74 -28.88 14.17
C ALA A 193 28.33 -28.33 15.49
N SER A 194 29.65 -28.41 15.67
CA SER A 194 30.39 -27.80 16.76
C SER A 194 30.59 -26.27 16.66
N ALA A 195 30.33 -25.66 15.50
CA ALA A 195 30.43 -24.21 15.28
C ALA A 195 29.12 -23.45 15.56
N LEU A 196 28.01 -24.16 15.74
CA LEU A 196 26.68 -23.57 15.96
C LEU A 196 26.60 -22.81 17.29
N SER A 197 26.30 -21.51 17.21
CA SER A 197 26.16 -20.63 18.38
C SER A 197 24.68 -20.41 18.75
N ALA A 198 24.41 -20.23 20.05
CA ALA A 198 23.06 -20.07 20.58
C ALA A 198 22.50 -18.67 20.28
N ARG A 199 21.66 -18.54 19.24
CA ARG A 199 20.97 -17.29 18.89
C ARG A 199 19.63 -17.11 19.62
N PRO A 200 19.13 -15.86 19.78
CA PRO A 200 17.76 -15.61 20.22
C PRO A 200 16.74 -16.26 19.26
N PRO A 201 15.68 -16.92 19.77
CA PRO A 201 14.59 -17.39 18.92
C PRO A 201 13.78 -16.20 18.38
N VAL A 202 13.30 -16.33 17.15
CA VAL A 202 12.41 -15.38 16.47
C VAL A 202 10.99 -15.96 16.50
N VAL A 203 10.07 -15.21 17.09
CA VAL A 203 8.71 -15.67 17.43
C VAL A 203 7.69 -14.82 16.70
N CYS A 204 6.93 -15.41 15.78
CA CYS A 204 5.82 -14.72 15.12
C CYS A 204 4.57 -14.78 16.00
N VAL A 205 3.75 -13.73 16.00
CA VAL A 205 2.42 -13.77 16.65
C VAL A 205 1.31 -13.59 15.62
N MET A 206 0.37 -14.54 15.61
CA MET A 206 -0.65 -14.73 14.57
C MET A 206 -2.03 -15.01 15.17
N GLY A 207 -3.09 -15.03 14.34
CA GLY A 207 -4.49 -15.21 14.77
C GLY A 207 -5.42 -14.10 14.25
N HIS A 208 -6.71 -14.17 14.60
CA HIS A 208 -7.76 -13.25 14.14
C HIS A 208 -7.55 -11.79 14.58
N VAL A 209 -8.26 -10.86 13.94
CA VAL A 209 -8.47 -9.49 14.46
C VAL A 209 -9.17 -9.56 15.83
N ASP A 210 -8.94 -8.57 16.71
CA ASP A 210 -9.50 -8.43 18.07
C ASP A 210 -9.28 -9.58 19.07
N HIS A 211 -8.60 -10.65 18.68
CA HIS A 211 -8.15 -11.72 19.59
C HIS A 211 -6.99 -11.30 20.51
N GLY A 212 -6.54 -10.04 20.41
CA GLY A 212 -5.64 -9.43 21.38
C GLY A 212 -4.14 -9.65 21.12
N LYS A 213 -3.73 -9.96 19.88
CA LYS A 213 -2.30 -10.08 19.48
C LYS A 213 -1.47 -8.90 19.97
N THR A 214 -1.82 -7.67 19.56
CA THR A 214 -1.10 -6.46 19.94
C THR A 214 -1.13 -6.22 21.45
N ARG A 215 -2.24 -6.54 22.15
CA ARG A 215 -2.31 -6.47 23.63
C ARG A 215 -1.34 -7.45 24.30
N LEU A 216 -1.22 -8.68 23.80
CA LEU A 216 -0.29 -9.68 24.31
C LEU A 216 1.17 -9.21 24.12
N LEU A 217 1.47 -8.67 22.93
CA LEU A 217 2.78 -8.13 22.59
C LEU A 217 3.13 -6.89 23.42
N ASP A 218 2.22 -5.92 23.57
CA ASP A 218 2.41 -4.74 24.41
C ASP A 218 2.61 -5.09 25.89
N ALA A 219 1.84 -6.06 26.42
CA ALA A 219 2.04 -6.58 27.77
C ALA A 219 3.41 -7.28 27.95
N ILE A 220 3.93 -7.94 26.91
CA ILE A 220 5.27 -8.54 26.89
C ILE A 220 6.38 -7.46 26.79
N ARG A 221 6.14 -6.39 26.02
CA ARG A 221 7.04 -5.24 25.82
C ARG A 221 7.10 -4.28 26.99
N GLN A 222 6.06 -4.24 27.83
CA GLN A 222 5.79 -3.14 28.77
C GLN A 222 5.57 -1.78 28.05
N THR A 223 5.02 -1.83 26.82
CA THR A 223 4.68 -0.65 26.00
C THR A 223 3.18 -0.60 25.70
N ASN A 224 2.75 0.37 24.90
CA ASN A 224 1.37 0.49 24.40
C ASN A 224 1.38 1.08 23.00
N VAL A 225 1.80 0.27 22.03
CA VAL A 225 1.76 0.60 20.61
C VAL A 225 0.31 0.65 20.13
N MET A 226 -0.56 -0.25 20.59
CA MET A 226 -1.96 -0.27 20.17
C MET A 226 -2.72 1.03 20.50
N GLY A 227 -2.39 1.69 21.61
CA GLY A 227 -2.96 3.00 21.95
C GLY A 227 -2.38 4.19 21.17
N GLY A 228 -1.32 3.98 20.37
CA GLY A 228 -0.75 4.97 19.45
C GLY A 228 -1.03 4.69 17.97
N GLU A 229 -1.33 3.43 17.60
CA GLU A 229 -1.71 3.05 16.24
C GLU A 229 -3.13 3.54 15.89
N ALA A 230 -3.27 4.22 14.75
CA ALA A 230 -4.56 4.72 14.28
C ALA A 230 -5.56 3.57 14.06
N GLY A 231 -6.72 3.67 14.70
CA GLY A 231 -7.75 2.62 14.69
C GLY A 231 -7.52 1.46 15.67
N GLY A 232 -6.48 1.50 16.51
CA GLY A 232 -6.22 0.46 17.52
C GLY A 232 -5.83 -0.91 16.95
N ILE A 233 -5.42 -0.94 15.67
CA ILE A 233 -5.02 -2.15 14.95
C ILE A 233 -3.60 -2.03 14.43
N THR A 234 -2.85 -3.13 14.50
CA THR A 234 -1.50 -3.19 13.94
C THR A 234 -1.55 -3.38 12.43
N GLN A 235 -0.93 -2.43 11.72
CA GLN A 235 -0.97 -2.32 10.24
C GLN A 235 0.40 -2.58 9.59
N HIS A 236 1.48 -2.62 10.37
CA HIS A 236 2.86 -2.83 9.91
C HIS A 236 3.47 -4.08 10.57
N ILE A 237 4.49 -4.69 9.96
CA ILE A 237 5.27 -5.74 10.63
C ILE A 237 6.27 -5.06 11.58
N GLY A 238 6.12 -5.28 12.88
CA GLY A 238 7.02 -4.76 13.91
C GLY A 238 7.97 -5.85 14.43
N ALA A 239 9.28 -5.62 14.33
CA ALA A 239 10.29 -6.48 14.95
C ALA A 239 10.83 -5.84 16.24
N TYR A 240 10.90 -6.60 17.34
CA TYR A 240 11.47 -6.11 18.61
C TYR A 240 12.08 -7.25 19.44
N GLN A 241 12.91 -6.93 20.43
CA GLN A 241 13.49 -7.91 21.35
C GLN A 241 13.07 -7.64 22.80
N VAL A 242 12.90 -8.72 23.58
CA VAL A 242 12.62 -8.69 25.02
C VAL A 242 13.53 -9.68 25.73
N GLU A 243 14.11 -9.25 26.85
CA GLU A 243 14.90 -10.13 27.72
C GLU A 243 14.01 -10.82 28.76
N LYS A 244 14.19 -12.13 28.95
CA LYS A 244 13.56 -12.90 30.01
C LYS A 244 14.55 -13.90 30.61
N LYS A 245 14.83 -13.75 31.91
CA LYS A 245 15.78 -14.60 32.67
C LYS A 245 17.19 -14.67 32.04
N GLY A 246 17.75 -13.54 31.57
CA GLY A 246 19.08 -13.52 30.92
C GLY A 246 19.10 -14.08 29.50
N LYS A 247 17.94 -14.29 28.85
CA LYS A 247 17.83 -14.71 27.46
C LYS A 247 17.01 -13.72 26.66
N LEU A 248 17.50 -13.31 25.50
CA LEU A 248 16.75 -12.49 24.55
C LEU A 248 15.79 -13.38 23.73
N ILE A 249 14.62 -12.82 23.42
CA ILE A 249 13.62 -13.38 22.51
C ILE A 249 13.26 -12.27 21.51
N THR A 250 13.29 -12.56 20.22
CA THR A 250 12.84 -11.63 19.17
C THR A 250 11.39 -11.93 18.84
N PHE A 251 10.54 -10.92 18.82
CA PHE A 251 9.14 -11.03 18.40
C PHE A 251 8.92 -10.31 17.07
N LEU A 252 8.16 -10.95 16.18
CA LEU A 252 7.58 -10.34 14.98
C LEU A 252 6.07 -10.21 15.18
N ASP A 253 5.59 -8.97 15.29
CA ASP A 253 4.16 -8.67 15.20
C ASP A 253 3.71 -8.78 13.73
N THR A 254 2.57 -9.43 13.48
CA THR A 254 2.00 -9.51 12.12
C THR A 254 0.56 -9.02 12.07
N PRO A 255 0.22 -8.12 11.12
CA PRO A 255 -1.13 -7.58 10.98
C PRO A 255 -2.16 -8.70 10.76
N GLY A 256 -3.26 -8.63 11.51
CA GLY A 256 -4.27 -9.69 11.55
C GLY A 256 -5.28 -9.72 10.40
N HIS A 257 -5.43 -8.62 9.67
CA HIS A 257 -6.50 -8.44 8.68
C HIS A 257 -6.21 -9.14 7.34
N GLU A 258 -7.25 -9.56 6.60
CA GLU A 258 -7.13 -10.32 5.34
C GLU A 258 -6.35 -9.61 4.22
N ALA A 259 -6.28 -8.28 4.24
CA ALA A 259 -5.46 -7.52 3.28
C ALA A 259 -3.94 -7.78 3.43
N PHE A 260 -3.52 -8.45 4.51
CA PHE A 260 -2.12 -8.69 4.86
C PHE A 260 -1.73 -10.17 4.87
N THR A 261 -2.48 -11.03 4.17
CA THR A 261 -2.18 -12.48 4.03
C THR A 261 -0.72 -12.74 3.63
N ALA A 262 -0.22 -11.99 2.63
CA ALA A 262 1.16 -12.09 2.16
C ALA A 262 2.21 -11.73 3.23
N MET A 263 1.86 -10.88 4.21
CA MET A 263 2.73 -10.57 5.36
C MET A 263 2.78 -11.71 6.36
N ARG A 264 1.65 -12.37 6.64
CA ARG A 264 1.61 -13.55 7.53
C ARG A 264 2.44 -14.70 6.96
N ALA A 265 2.27 -15.01 5.68
CA ALA A 265 3.04 -16.05 4.99
C ALA A 265 4.55 -15.74 4.95
N ARG A 266 4.95 -14.46 4.79
CA ARG A 266 6.35 -14.02 4.88
C ARG A 266 6.87 -14.08 6.33
N GLY A 267 6.04 -13.74 7.32
CA GLY A 267 6.35 -13.81 8.74
C GLY A 267 6.67 -15.22 9.20
N ALA A 268 5.78 -16.19 8.93
CA ALA A 268 5.96 -17.60 9.31
C ALA A 268 7.34 -18.13 8.89
N LYS A 269 7.70 -17.98 7.61
CA LYS A 269 8.97 -18.49 7.03
C LYS A 269 10.25 -17.87 7.60
N VAL A 270 10.16 -16.83 8.42
CA VAL A 270 11.31 -16.13 9.03
C VAL A 270 11.38 -16.40 10.55
N THR A 271 10.48 -17.24 11.11
CA THR A 271 10.37 -17.48 12.55
C THR A 271 10.56 -18.93 12.96
N ASP A 272 11.22 -19.12 14.11
CA ASP A 272 11.49 -20.42 14.71
C ASP A 272 10.27 -20.99 15.46
N ILE A 273 9.34 -20.12 15.89
CA ILE A 273 8.13 -20.47 16.64
C ILE A 273 7.00 -19.52 16.23
N ALA A 274 5.78 -20.04 16.10
CA ALA A 274 4.57 -19.26 15.91
C ALA A 274 3.67 -19.32 17.16
N ILE A 275 3.27 -18.17 17.70
CA ILE A 275 2.22 -18.07 18.72
C ILE A 275 0.89 -17.80 18.01
N LEU A 276 -0.02 -18.78 18.03
CA LEU A 276 -1.38 -18.64 17.55
C LEU A 276 -2.26 -18.10 18.68
N VAL A 277 -2.70 -16.86 18.56
CA VAL A 277 -3.56 -16.18 19.53
C VAL A 277 -5.02 -16.42 19.18
N VAL A 278 -5.78 -17.00 20.11
CA VAL A 278 -7.20 -17.34 19.92
C VAL A 278 -7.98 -16.89 21.15
N ALA A 279 -9.07 -16.15 20.96
CA ALA A 279 -9.85 -15.64 22.08
C ALA A 279 -10.85 -16.67 22.63
N SER A 280 -10.86 -16.82 23.95
CA SER A 280 -11.63 -17.87 24.66
C SER A 280 -13.15 -17.64 24.66
N ASP A 281 -13.60 -16.42 24.35
CA ASP A 281 -15.01 -16.06 24.15
C ASP A 281 -15.49 -16.39 22.73
N GLU A 282 -14.67 -16.11 21.73
CA GLU A 282 -15.02 -16.23 20.33
C GLU A 282 -14.78 -17.61 19.72
N GLY A 283 -13.72 -18.31 20.14
CA GLY A 283 -13.26 -19.55 19.52
C GLY A 283 -12.54 -19.34 18.18
N VAL A 284 -12.34 -20.44 17.45
CA VAL A 284 -11.61 -20.44 16.16
C VAL A 284 -12.39 -19.67 15.09
N LYS A 285 -11.68 -18.87 14.28
CA LYS A 285 -12.24 -18.06 13.17
C LYS A 285 -11.51 -18.35 11.85
N PRO A 286 -12.08 -17.98 10.67
CA PRO A 286 -11.44 -18.23 9.38
C PRO A 286 -9.98 -17.74 9.28
N GLN A 287 -9.67 -16.54 9.79
CA GLN A 287 -8.30 -16.00 9.82
C GLN A 287 -7.38 -16.74 10.82
N THR A 288 -7.94 -17.44 11.81
CA THR A 288 -7.18 -18.34 12.71
C THR A 288 -6.78 -19.61 11.96
N ILE A 289 -7.67 -20.15 11.12
CA ILE A 289 -7.41 -21.29 10.24
C ILE A 289 -6.39 -20.90 9.15
N GLU A 290 -6.52 -19.71 8.56
CA GLU A 290 -5.54 -19.14 7.62
C GLU A 290 -4.13 -19.03 8.24
N ALA A 291 -4.03 -18.45 9.44
CA ALA A 291 -2.77 -18.37 10.19
C ALA A 291 -2.19 -19.75 10.54
N LEU A 292 -3.04 -20.69 10.96
CA LEU A 292 -2.65 -22.08 11.24
C LEU A 292 -2.12 -22.79 9.99
N ASN A 293 -2.73 -22.57 8.84
CA ASN A 293 -2.27 -23.13 7.57
C ASN A 293 -0.91 -22.56 7.19
N HIS A 294 -0.69 -21.24 7.27
CA HIS A 294 0.61 -20.64 6.97
C HIS A 294 1.73 -21.08 7.91
N ALA A 295 1.44 -21.34 9.20
CA ALA A 295 2.41 -21.89 10.13
C ALA A 295 2.76 -23.36 9.79
N LYS A 296 1.77 -24.18 9.39
CA LYS A 296 1.98 -25.56 8.91
C LYS A 296 2.71 -25.62 7.56
N GLU A 297 2.40 -24.72 6.63
CA GLU A 297 3.07 -24.57 5.32
C GLU A 297 4.55 -24.18 5.43
N ALA A 298 4.95 -23.60 6.57
CA ALA A 298 6.31 -23.22 6.88
C ALA A 298 7.02 -24.20 7.84
N ASP A 299 6.36 -25.30 8.24
CA ASP A 299 6.81 -26.29 9.24
C ASP A 299 7.24 -25.67 10.60
N VAL A 300 6.58 -24.58 11.00
CA VAL A 300 6.93 -23.83 12.22
C VAL A 300 6.21 -24.39 13.44
N PRO A 301 6.91 -24.74 14.54
CA PRO A 301 6.28 -25.13 15.81
C PRO A 301 5.28 -24.10 16.34
N ILE A 302 4.07 -24.57 16.67
CA ILE A 302 2.94 -23.72 17.08
C ILE A 302 2.67 -23.84 18.58
N ILE A 303 2.65 -22.70 19.27
CA ILE A 303 2.17 -22.54 20.65
C ILE A 303 0.85 -21.76 20.59
N VAL A 304 -0.19 -22.19 21.31
CA VAL A 304 -1.46 -21.46 21.37
C VAL A 304 -1.52 -20.58 22.61
N ALA A 305 -1.88 -19.31 22.44
CA ALA A 305 -2.21 -18.40 23.53
C ALA A 305 -3.73 -18.17 23.55
N LEU A 306 -4.42 -18.76 24.53
CA LEU A 306 -5.86 -18.57 24.73
C LEU A 306 -6.11 -17.27 25.49
N THR A 307 -6.53 -16.21 24.80
CA THR A 307 -6.72 -14.87 25.36
C THR A 307 -8.12 -14.66 25.94
N LYS A 308 -8.30 -13.54 26.64
CA LYS A 308 -9.56 -13.05 27.23
C LYS A 308 -10.20 -13.99 28.27
N ILE A 309 -9.40 -14.83 28.97
CA ILE A 309 -9.90 -15.73 30.04
C ILE A 309 -10.53 -15.00 31.24
N ASP A 310 -10.38 -13.68 31.30
CA ASP A 310 -11.00 -12.78 32.27
C ASP A 310 -12.50 -12.50 32.01
N LYS A 311 -13.01 -12.85 30.83
CA LYS A 311 -14.42 -12.71 30.47
C LYS A 311 -15.30 -13.82 31.07
N PRO A 312 -16.53 -13.51 31.56
CA PRO A 312 -17.46 -14.54 32.04
C PRO A 312 -17.95 -15.49 30.93
N GLU A 313 -17.92 -15.07 29.66
CA GLU A 313 -18.24 -15.90 28.50
C GLU A 313 -17.05 -16.75 27.97
N ALA A 314 -15.88 -16.70 28.61
CA ALA A 314 -14.71 -17.48 28.20
C ALA A 314 -14.88 -18.98 28.48
N ASN A 315 -14.73 -19.83 27.46
CA ASN A 315 -14.83 -21.28 27.58
C ASN A 315 -13.59 -21.96 26.97
N ILE A 316 -12.60 -22.25 27.83
CA ILE A 316 -11.32 -22.84 27.45
C ILE A 316 -11.48 -24.22 26.81
N ASP A 317 -12.34 -25.08 27.38
CA ASP A 317 -12.47 -26.48 26.93
C ASP A 317 -13.17 -26.59 25.57
N ARG A 318 -14.14 -25.70 25.27
CA ARG A 318 -14.70 -25.57 23.92
C ARG A 318 -13.62 -25.24 22.90
N VAL A 319 -12.80 -24.21 23.16
CA VAL A 319 -11.79 -23.75 22.20
C VAL A 319 -10.64 -24.78 22.07
N LYS A 320 -10.30 -25.52 23.13
CA LYS A 320 -9.43 -26.71 23.03
C LYS A 320 -10.00 -27.79 22.10
N GLY A 321 -11.31 -28.04 22.15
CA GLY A 321 -12.02 -28.91 21.21
C GLY A 321 -11.89 -28.44 19.76
N GLU A 322 -12.31 -27.20 19.48
CA GLU A 322 -12.23 -26.56 18.15
C GLU A 322 -10.79 -26.60 17.58
N LEU A 323 -9.77 -26.38 18.41
CA LEU A 323 -8.36 -26.45 18.01
C LEU A 323 -7.91 -27.89 17.73
N SER A 324 -8.36 -28.86 18.52
CA SER A 324 -8.07 -30.28 18.32
C SER A 324 -8.65 -30.81 17.00
N GLU A 325 -9.84 -30.36 16.60
CA GLU A 325 -10.43 -30.67 15.29
C GLU A 325 -9.57 -30.16 14.12
N HIS A 326 -8.93 -29.00 14.27
CA HIS A 326 -7.94 -28.47 13.32
C HIS A 326 -6.52 -29.06 13.49
N GLY A 327 -6.36 -30.12 14.29
CA GLY A 327 -5.11 -30.87 14.46
C GLY A 327 -4.12 -30.28 15.46
N LEU A 328 -4.54 -29.33 16.31
CA LEU A 328 -3.75 -28.80 17.42
C LEU A 328 -4.17 -29.47 18.74
N GLN A 329 -3.73 -30.72 18.92
CA GLN A 329 -4.06 -31.52 20.10
C GLN A 329 -3.37 -30.95 21.36
N PRO A 330 -4.13 -30.59 22.43
CA PRO A 330 -3.56 -30.02 23.65
C PRO A 330 -2.61 -31.00 24.38
N GLU A 331 -1.50 -30.48 24.91
CA GLU A 331 -0.57 -31.23 25.79
C GLU A 331 -1.30 -31.88 26.99
N ASP A 332 -2.24 -31.16 27.62
CA ASP A 332 -3.11 -31.67 28.70
C ASP A 332 -3.92 -32.93 28.33
N TRP A 333 -4.14 -33.17 27.03
CA TRP A 333 -4.88 -34.32 26.49
C TRP A 333 -3.95 -35.37 25.85
N GLY A 334 -2.64 -35.29 26.11
CA GLY A 334 -1.62 -36.17 25.53
C GLY A 334 -1.16 -35.77 24.13
N GLY A 335 -1.55 -34.58 23.66
CA GLY A 335 -1.13 -34.01 22.39
C GLY A 335 0.26 -33.38 22.41
N LYS A 336 0.62 -32.69 21.32
CA LYS A 336 1.92 -32.02 21.15
C LYS A 336 1.85 -30.49 21.21
N THR A 337 0.65 -29.90 21.20
CA THR A 337 0.47 -28.45 21.17
C THR A 337 0.41 -27.89 22.58
N ILE A 338 1.36 -27.02 22.90
CA ILE A 338 1.36 -26.25 24.15
C ILE A 338 0.24 -25.20 24.06
N ILE A 339 -0.71 -25.21 24.99
CA ILE A 339 -1.85 -24.27 25.02
C ILE A 339 -1.85 -23.51 26.35
N VAL A 340 -1.58 -22.21 26.30
CA VAL A 340 -1.41 -21.35 27.49
C VAL A 340 -2.59 -20.38 27.64
N PRO A 341 -3.40 -20.48 28.71
CA PRO A 341 -4.44 -19.50 29.01
C PRO A 341 -3.86 -18.20 29.56
N VAL A 342 -4.24 -17.05 29.00
CA VAL A 342 -3.72 -15.71 29.34
C VAL A 342 -4.81 -14.63 29.39
N SER A 343 -4.67 -13.68 30.30
CA SER A 343 -5.50 -12.46 30.38
C SER A 343 -4.64 -11.23 30.04
N ALA A 344 -5.11 -10.43 29.09
CA ALA A 344 -4.41 -9.23 28.60
C ALA A 344 -5.04 -7.90 29.06
N VAL A 345 -6.11 -7.95 29.87
CA VAL A 345 -6.83 -6.78 30.41
C VAL A 345 -6.24 -6.29 31.74
N SER A 346 -5.18 -6.96 32.21
CA SER A 346 -4.59 -6.74 33.53
C SER A 346 -3.59 -5.57 33.54
N GLY A 347 -4.08 -4.34 33.76
CA GLY A 347 -3.26 -3.13 33.80
C GLY A 347 -2.28 -3.10 34.98
N THR A 348 -0.98 -2.97 34.68
CA THR A 348 0.09 -2.80 35.69
C THR A 348 0.37 -1.33 35.93
N ALA A 349 -0.03 -0.80 37.09
CA ALA A 349 0.31 0.55 37.54
C ALA A 349 1.62 0.53 38.34
N LEU A 350 2.57 1.40 37.98
CA LEU A 350 3.76 1.66 38.79
C LEU A 350 3.47 2.78 39.78
N ILE A 351 3.56 2.49 41.08
CA ILE A 351 3.30 3.50 42.12
C ILE A 351 4.50 4.46 42.21
N ASN A 352 4.38 5.66 41.64
CA ASN A 352 5.47 6.63 41.67
C ASN A 352 5.62 7.28 43.07
N THR A 353 4.50 7.69 43.68
CA THR A 353 4.48 8.31 45.03
C THR A 353 3.28 7.84 45.86
N GLY A 354 3.35 8.03 47.18
CA GLY A 354 2.27 7.68 48.10
C GLY A 354 2.16 6.17 48.39
N THR A 355 0.94 5.68 48.60
CA THR A 355 0.69 4.26 48.90
C THR A 355 -0.72 3.88 48.46
N LEU A 356 -0.82 2.96 47.50
CA LEU A 356 -2.10 2.51 46.95
C LEU A 356 -2.68 1.36 47.80
N LYS A 357 -4.00 1.34 47.99
CA LYS A 357 -4.70 0.32 48.81
C LYS A 357 -5.98 -0.14 48.10
N ILE A 358 -6.39 -1.38 48.36
CA ILE A 358 -7.73 -1.86 47.97
C ILE A 358 -8.80 -0.92 48.57
N MET A 359 -9.89 -0.72 47.86
CA MET A 359 -10.99 0.23 48.14
C MET A 359 -10.64 1.72 47.97
N ASN A 360 -9.44 2.09 47.49
CA ASN A 360 -9.20 3.46 47.05
C ASN A 360 -10.00 3.79 45.78
N ASN A 361 -10.60 4.99 45.75
CA ASN A 361 -11.16 5.57 44.55
C ASN A 361 -10.03 6.23 43.74
N VAL A 362 -10.02 6.05 42.43
CA VAL A 362 -8.95 6.51 41.53
C VAL A 362 -9.52 7.10 40.25
N ILE A 363 -8.76 8.02 39.65
CA ILE A 363 -8.90 8.50 38.27
C ILE A 363 -7.61 8.18 37.51
N VAL A 364 -7.73 7.80 36.24
CA VAL A 364 -6.63 7.44 35.34
C VAL A 364 -6.99 7.95 33.95
N GLY A 365 -6.42 9.09 33.55
CA GLY A 365 -6.80 9.77 32.30
C GLY A 365 -8.28 10.18 32.30
N ASN A 366 -9.02 9.75 31.27
CA ASN A 366 -10.48 9.93 31.18
C ASN A 366 -11.29 8.76 31.82
N THR A 367 -10.65 7.85 32.57
CA THR A 367 -11.29 6.71 33.23
C THR A 367 -11.22 6.83 34.75
N TYR A 368 -12.12 6.17 35.47
CA TYR A 368 -12.19 6.24 36.94
C TYR A 368 -12.76 4.96 37.56
N GLY A 369 -12.60 4.78 38.87
CA GLY A 369 -13.28 3.71 39.58
C GLY A 369 -12.75 3.48 41.00
N ARG A 370 -12.92 2.25 41.49
CA ARG A 370 -12.50 1.86 42.84
C ARG A 370 -11.77 0.53 42.78
N ILE A 371 -10.56 0.48 43.36
CA ILE A 371 -9.70 -0.70 43.30
C ILE A 371 -10.35 -1.85 44.09
N LYS A 372 -10.78 -2.89 43.38
CA LYS A 372 -11.40 -4.12 43.93
C LYS A 372 -10.35 -5.19 44.22
N LEU A 373 -9.28 -5.25 43.41
CA LEU A 373 -8.21 -6.23 43.50
C LEU A 373 -6.87 -5.57 43.19
N MET A 374 -5.80 -6.03 43.86
CA MET A 374 -4.42 -5.73 43.49
C MET A 374 -3.57 -7.01 43.51
N LYS A 375 -2.66 -7.17 42.55
CA LYS A 375 -1.63 -8.23 42.53
C LYS A 375 -0.23 -7.64 42.34
N ASP A 376 0.77 -8.26 42.93
CA ASP A 376 2.17 -7.95 42.65
C ASP A 376 2.64 -8.57 41.32
N HIS A 377 3.90 -8.27 40.93
CA HIS A 377 4.56 -8.81 39.74
C HIS A 377 4.80 -10.34 39.76
N THR A 378 4.48 -11.04 40.87
CA THR A 378 4.48 -12.51 40.96
C THR A 378 3.08 -13.10 40.77
N GLY A 379 2.06 -12.25 40.60
CA GLY A 379 0.65 -12.63 40.47
C GLY A 379 -0.06 -12.86 41.81
N LYS A 380 0.62 -12.64 42.94
CA LYS A 380 0.07 -12.83 44.29
C LYS A 380 -0.80 -11.64 44.69
N ASN A 381 -1.96 -11.91 45.29
CA ASN A 381 -2.87 -10.87 45.77
C ASN A 381 -2.23 -10.07 46.92
N ILE A 382 -2.16 -8.74 46.77
CA ILE A 382 -1.63 -7.80 47.77
C ILE A 382 -2.70 -6.81 48.21
N ARG A 383 -2.63 -6.32 49.45
CA ARG A 383 -3.61 -5.35 50.00
C ARG A 383 -3.15 -3.88 49.95
N MET A 384 -1.86 -3.65 49.77
CA MET A 384 -1.22 -2.34 49.83
C MET A 384 0.03 -2.35 48.95
N ALA A 385 0.35 -1.21 48.33
CA ALA A 385 1.48 -1.02 47.44
C ALA A 385 2.22 0.28 47.78
N GLY A 386 3.54 0.20 48.03
CA GLY A 386 4.39 1.37 48.26
C GLY A 386 4.97 1.94 46.97
N PRO A 387 5.75 3.04 47.05
CA PRO A 387 6.45 3.60 45.89
C PRO A 387 7.37 2.58 45.21
N SER A 388 7.65 2.78 43.93
CA SER A 388 8.42 1.88 43.05
C SER A 388 7.87 0.45 42.93
N THR A 389 6.68 0.14 43.47
CA THR A 389 6.07 -1.19 43.35
C THR A 389 5.22 -1.26 42.07
N PRO A 390 5.49 -2.18 41.12
CA PRO A 390 4.60 -2.46 39.99
C PRO A 390 3.44 -3.35 40.44
N VAL A 391 2.20 -2.89 40.21
CA VAL A 391 0.99 -3.51 40.74
C VAL A 391 -0.11 -3.62 39.69
N LEU A 392 -0.58 -4.84 39.50
CA LEU A 392 -1.76 -5.16 38.71
C LEU A 392 -3.00 -4.63 39.45
N ILE A 393 -3.82 -3.79 38.81
CA ILE A 393 -5.05 -3.24 39.42
C ILE A 393 -6.31 -3.64 38.65
N ALA A 394 -7.43 -3.78 39.35
CA ALA A 394 -8.75 -3.97 38.73
C ALA A 394 -9.86 -3.23 39.48
N GLY A 395 -10.87 -2.76 38.75
CA GLY A 395 -12.02 -2.02 39.29
C GLY A 395 -12.26 -0.60 38.75
N LEU A 396 -11.59 -0.23 37.65
CA LEU A 396 -11.94 0.94 36.82
C LEU A 396 -13.24 0.68 36.03
N ASN A 397 -13.89 1.75 35.55
CA ASN A 397 -15.06 1.67 34.67
C ASN A 397 -14.70 1.20 33.26
N GLU A 398 -13.55 1.64 32.77
CA GLU A 398 -13.03 1.44 31.42
C GLU A 398 -11.52 1.12 31.48
N THR A 399 -10.91 0.80 30.34
CA THR A 399 -9.46 0.57 30.26
C THR A 399 -8.74 1.90 30.02
N PRO A 400 -7.83 2.34 30.92
CA PRO A 400 -7.04 3.55 30.71
C PRO A 400 -6.03 3.38 29.58
N LYS A 401 -5.56 4.49 29.02
CA LYS A 401 -4.46 4.50 28.05
C LYS A 401 -3.14 4.39 28.81
N SER A 402 -2.14 3.70 28.25
CA SER A 402 -0.81 3.72 28.88
C SER A 402 -0.20 5.11 28.78
N GLY A 403 0.48 5.54 29.85
CA GLY A 403 0.91 6.92 30.05
C GLY A 403 -0.09 7.76 30.85
N ASP A 404 -1.35 7.33 31.00
CA ASP A 404 -2.31 8.02 31.85
C ASP A 404 -1.87 8.02 33.32
N ILE A 405 -1.90 9.19 33.96
CA ILE A 405 -1.47 9.35 35.35
C ILE A 405 -2.59 8.87 36.29
N LEU A 406 -2.34 7.78 37.02
CA LEU A 406 -3.20 7.33 38.10
C LEU A 406 -3.12 8.29 39.31
N GLN A 407 -4.25 8.79 39.76
CA GLN A 407 -4.38 9.62 40.96
C GLN A 407 -5.44 9.05 41.91
N VAL A 408 -5.11 8.97 43.20
CA VAL A 408 -6.08 8.60 44.25
C VAL A 408 -6.91 9.82 44.61
N VAL A 409 -8.24 9.66 44.61
CA VAL A 409 -9.20 10.70 44.98
C VAL A 409 -10.05 10.27 46.18
N LYS A 410 -10.59 11.25 46.92
CA LYS A 410 -11.36 10.98 48.15
C LYS A 410 -12.61 10.15 47.85
N ASN A 411 -13.46 10.66 46.96
CA ASN A 411 -14.77 10.08 46.65
C ASN A 411 -14.92 9.84 45.13
N GLU A 412 -15.64 8.78 44.78
CA GLU A 412 -15.89 8.34 43.40
C GLU A 412 -16.55 9.43 42.51
N ARG A 413 -17.42 10.27 43.08
CA ARG A 413 -18.01 11.43 42.39
C ARG A 413 -16.95 12.37 41.80
N ILE A 414 -15.89 12.66 42.56
CA ILE A 414 -14.81 13.58 42.15
C ILE A 414 -13.95 12.93 41.04
N ALA A 415 -13.91 11.59 41.00
CA ALA A 415 -13.25 10.84 39.94
C ALA A 415 -14.02 10.99 38.62
N ARG A 416 -15.35 10.86 38.67
CA ARG A 416 -16.24 11.03 37.52
C ARG A 416 -16.21 12.45 36.95
N GLU A 417 -16.44 13.46 37.78
CA GLU A 417 -16.51 14.88 37.37
C GLU A 417 -15.24 15.32 36.60
N LYS A 418 -14.06 14.89 37.05
CA LYS A 418 -12.79 15.19 36.38
C LYS A 418 -12.56 14.38 35.09
N ALA A 419 -13.00 13.13 35.05
CA ALA A 419 -12.87 12.28 33.87
C ALA A 419 -13.71 12.81 32.69
N GLU A 420 -14.92 13.28 32.99
CA GLU A 420 -15.85 13.90 32.02
C GLU A 420 -15.29 15.23 31.49
N GLU A 421 -14.68 16.06 32.34
CA GLU A 421 -14.02 17.33 31.92
C GLU A 421 -12.86 17.10 30.93
N ILE A 422 -12.09 16.03 31.12
CA ILE A 422 -10.97 15.66 30.23
C ILE A 422 -11.49 15.19 28.87
N ALA A 423 -12.52 14.32 28.87
CA ALA A 423 -13.10 13.78 27.64
C ALA A 423 -13.68 14.88 26.72
N LEU A 424 -14.38 15.86 27.29
CA LEU A 424 -14.97 16.98 26.54
C LEU A 424 -13.92 17.83 25.82
N LYS A 425 -12.77 18.10 26.47
CA LYS A 425 -11.67 18.87 25.86
C LYS A 425 -11.06 18.13 24.67
N THR A 426 -10.80 16.84 24.81
CA THR A 426 -10.26 16.00 23.72
C THR A 426 -11.23 15.86 22.54
N GLN A 427 -12.55 15.99 22.72
CA GLN A 427 -13.48 16.02 21.60
C GLN A 427 -13.36 17.33 20.79
N GLN A 428 -13.37 18.50 21.44
CA GLN A 428 -13.34 19.81 20.78
C GLN A 428 -12.06 20.03 19.95
N GLU A 429 -10.92 19.49 20.36
CA GLU A 429 -9.66 19.59 19.62
C GLU A 429 -9.65 18.80 18.29
N ASN A 430 -10.48 17.75 18.17
CA ASN A 430 -10.49 16.86 17.01
C ASN A 430 -11.41 17.32 15.86
N GLU A 431 -12.46 18.08 16.13
CA GLU A 431 -13.45 18.50 15.11
C GLU A 431 -12.89 19.53 14.09
N SER A 432 -11.72 20.11 14.36
CA SER A 432 -11.26 21.35 13.73
C SER A 432 -10.43 21.21 12.43
N ARG A 433 -10.28 20.02 11.81
CA ARG A 433 -9.07 19.73 10.97
C ARG A 433 -9.19 19.00 9.61
N MET A 434 -10.37 18.70 9.05
CA MET A 434 -10.44 17.75 7.90
C MET A 434 -11.20 18.21 6.63
N SER A 435 -10.44 18.48 5.55
CA SER A 435 -10.89 18.72 4.15
C SER A 435 -9.64 18.70 3.23
N ALA A 436 -9.58 18.13 2.00
CA ALA A 436 -10.50 17.28 1.22
C ALA A 436 -9.75 16.47 0.11
N THR A 437 -10.27 15.26 -0.29
CA THR A 437 -10.55 14.66 -1.68
C THR A 437 -9.40 14.76 -2.75
N ASN A 438 -8.76 13.96 -3.73
CA ASN A 438 -8.96 12.90 -4.85
C ASN A 438 -8.18 12.90 -6.38
N GLN A 439 -7.50 11.85 -7.05
CA GLN A 439 -6.61 11.59 -8.35
C GLN A 439 -5.58 10.32 -8.39
N VAL A 440 -4.98 9.53 -9.40
CA VAL A 440 -5.12 9.01 -10.87
C VAL A 440 -4.52 7.58 -11.39
N ILE A 441 -5.30 6.71 -12.12
CA ILE A 441 -5.28 6.01 -13.49
C ILE A 441 -4.59 4.65 -14.06
N THR A 442 -5.22 3.43 -14.11
CA THR A 442 -4.98 2.33 -15.15
C THR A 442 -6.24 1.51 -15.57
N GLN A 443 -6.54 1.35 -16.87
CA GLN A 443 -7.82 0.78 -17.42
C GLN A 443 -7.52 -0.64 -17.94
N LEU A 444 -8.43 -1.53 -18.33
CA LEU A 444 -9.55 -1.37 -19.28
C LEU A 444 -10.52 -2.56 -19.07
N LYS A 445 -11.84 -2.32 -18.83
CA LYS A 445 -12.98 -3.21 -19.22
C LYS A 445 -14.37 -2.82 -18.68
N ALA A 446 -14.47 -2.03 -17.61
CA ALA A 446 -15.76 -1.48 -17.16
C ALA A 446 -16.15 -0.21 -17.94
N ASN A 447 -17.46 0.03 -18.12
CA ASN A 447 -17.99 1.21 -18.82
C ASN A 447 -17.67 2.52 -18.09
N LYS A 448 -17.83 2.51 -16.76
CA LYS A 448 -17.35 3.58 -15.88
C LYS A 448 -16.17 3.05 -15.07
N VAL A 449 -15.22 3.93 -14.78
CA VAL A 449 -13.99 3.52 -14.13
C VAL A 449 -13.65 4.57 -13.08
N LEU A 450 -13.28 4.15 -11.86
CA LEU A 450 -12.81 5.00 -10.76
C LEU A 450 -11.32 4.79 -10.55
N LYS A 451 -10.53 5.86 -10.55
CA LYS A 451 -9.28 5.79 -11.29
C LYS A 451 -8.05 6.26 -10.48
N LEU A 452 -7.52 5.58 -9.45
CA LEU A 452 -6.64 6.11 -8.37
C LEU A 452 -5.11 6.33 -8.58
N VAL A 453 -4.47 7.26 -7.86
CA VAL A 453 -3.03 7.30 -7.49
C VAL A 453 -2.99 7.00 -5.99
N ILE A 454 -1.97 6.25 -5.57
CA ILE A 454 -1.79 5.87 -4.16
C ILE A 454 -0.34 6.14 -3.74
N LYS A 455 -0.16 6.85 -2.62
CA LYS A 455 1.14 7.01 -1.94
C LYS A 455 1.03 6.46 -0.53
N ALA A 456 2.02 5.68 -0.08
CA ALA A 456 2.00 5.06 1.24
C ALA A 456 3.35 5.17 1.98
N ASP A 457 3.30 5.12 3.30
CA ASP A 457 4.46 5.10 4.20
C ASP A 457 5.48 4.00 3.86
N THR A 458 4.99 2.79 3.56
CA THR A 458 5.80 1.60 3.37
C THR A 458 5.29 0.75 2.22
N LYS A 459 6.21 0.00 1.60
CA LYS A 459 5.89 -1.01 0.57
C LYS A 459 4.88 -2.05 1.08
N GLY A 460 4.84 -2.30 2.39
CA GLY A 460 3.89 -3.21 3.03
C GLY A 460 2.45 -2.71 2.97
N SER A 461 2.18 -1.50 3.48
CA SER A 461 0.86 -0.84 3.38
C SER A 461 0.38 -0.80 1.92
N LEU A 462 1.30 -0.49 1.02
CA LEU A 462 1.09 -0.39 -0.43
C LEU A 462 0.69 -1.73 -1.09
N GLU A 463 1.35 -2.83 -0.73
CA GLU A 463 0.96 -4.19 -1.17
C GLU A 463 -0.43 -4.56 -0.65
N ALA A 464 -0.74 -4.27 0.61
CA ALA A 464 -2.04 -4.58 1.23
C ALA A 464 -3.20 -3.77 0.62
N ILE A 465 -3.00 -2.48 0.33
CA ILE A 465 -4.00 -1.63 -0.32
C ILE A 465 -4.26 -2.10 -1.77
N LYS A 466 -3.20 -2.44 -2.53
CA LYS A 466 -3.37 -3.07 -3.86
C LYS A 466 -4.20 -4.35 -3.78
N GLN A 467 -3.89 -5.23 -2.82
CA GLN A 467 -4.61 -6.49 -2.64
C GLN A 467 -6.07 -6.26 -2.26
N ALA A 468 -6.35 -5.37 -1.31
CA ALA A 468 -7.71 -5.04 -0.89
C ALA A 468 -8.54 -4.40 -2.01
N ILE A 469 -7.96 -3.50 -2.80
CA ILE A 469 -8.62 -2.91 -3.97
C ILE A 469 -8.90 -3.97 -5.03
N SER A 470 -8.01 -4.94 -5.24
CA SER A 470 -8.23 -6.04 -6.19
C SER A 470 -9.35 -7.02 -5.79
N LYS A 471 -9.78 -7.00 -4.51
CA LYS A 471 -11.00 -7.70 -4.05
C LYS A 471 -12.29 -6.95 -4.45
N ILE A 472 -12.24 -5.64 -4.68
CA ILE A 472 -13.40 -4.83 -5.12
C ILE A 472 -13.64 -5.10 -6.62
N LYS A 473 -14.63 -5.94 -6.93
CA LYS A 473 -15.01 -6.32 -8.29
C LYS A 473 -16.50 -6.08 -8.50
N HIS A 474 -16.84 -5.47 -9.63
CA HIS A 474 -18.21 -5.19 -10.08
C HIS A 474 -18.23 -5.11 -11.61
N GLU A 475 -19.38 -5.29 -12.22
CA GLU A 475 -19.51 -5.37 -13.69
C GLU A 475 -19.53 -3.98 -14.34
N GLU A 476 -20.36 -3.07 -13.80
CA GLU A 476 -20.52 -1.70 -14.33
C GLU A 476 -19.34 -0.75 -14.04
N VAL A 477 -18.60 -0.98 -12.94
CA VAL A 477 -17.56 -0.08 -12.41
C VAL A 477 -16.30 -0.83 -11.99
N ALA A 478 -15.12 -0.30 -12.33
CA ALA A 478 -13.83 -0.89 -11.94
C ALA A 478 -12.85 0.15 -11.37
N VAL A 479 -11.91 -0.32 -10.53
CA VAL A 479 -10.85 0.51 -9.93
C VAL A 479 -9.56 0.46 -10.77
N LYS A 480 -8.89 1.61 -10.93
CA LYS A 480 -7.92 1.88 -12.04
C LYS A 480 -6.70 2.68 -11.54
N LEU A 481 -5.55 2.06 -11.21
CA LEU A 481 -4.37 2.72 -10.57
C LEU A 481 -3.26 3.23 -11.57
N ILE A 482 -2.85 4.52 -11.77
CA ILE A 482 -1.59 4.78 -12.56
C ILE A 482 -0.46 4.38 -11.63
N HIS A 483 -0.32 5.22 -10.61
CA HIS A 483 0.92 5.35 -9.86
C HIS A 483 0.66 4.92 -8.44
N VAL A 484 1.58 4.07 -7.96
CA VAL A 484 1.48 3.50 -6.64
C VAL A 484 2.89 3.42 -6.07
N GLY A 485 3.26 4.43 -5.29
CA GLY A 485 4.63 4.66 -4.80
C GLY A 485 4.72 4.73 -3.27
N VAL A 486 5.95 4.60 -2.76
CA VAL A 486 6.27 4.74 -1.33
C VAL A 486 6.80 6.16 -1.07
N GLY A 487 6.49 6.74 0.10
CA GLY A 487 6.90 8.09 0.48
C GLY A 487 5.86 9.17 0.16
N THR A 488 6.24 10.43 0.36
CA THR A 488 5.38 11.62 0.29
C THR A 488 4.68 11.82 -1.06
N ILE A 489 3.58 12.57 -1.04
CA ILE A 489 2.90 13.05 -2.26
C ILE A 489 3.62 14.30 -2.77
N THR A 490 4.03 14.29 -4.04
CA THR A 490 4.67 15.41 -4.72
C THR A 490 3.71 16.12 -5.68
N GLU A 491 4.10 17.28 -6.22
CA GLU A 491 3.32 17.95 -7.27
C GLU A 491 3.22 17.10 -8.54
N SER A 492 4.21 16.23 -8.81
CA SER A 492 4.19 15.28 -9.93
C SER A 492 3.06 14.25 -9.82
N ASP A 493 2.73 13.77 -8.61
CA ASP A 493 1.57 12.89 -8.40
C ASP A 493 0.26 13.60 -8.75
N VAL A 494 0.15 14.88 -8.38
CA VAL A 494 -1.04 15.72 -8.62
C VAL A 494 -1.16 16.13 -10.10
N MET A 495 -0.05 16.44 -10.77
CA MET A 495 -0.03 16.77 -12.19
C MET A 495 -0.32 15.56 -13.08
N MET A 496 0.32 14.43 -12.78
CA MET A 496 -0.08 13.14 -13.34
C MET A 496 -1.58 12.96 -13.12
N ALA A 497 -2.09 13.35 -11.94
CA ALA A 497 -3.49 13.25 -11.62
C ALA A 497 -4.48 14.21 -12.30
N SER A 498 -4.03 15.38 -12.73
CA SER A 498 -4.81 16.25 -13.64
C SER A 498 -5.01 15.59 -14.98
N ALA A 499 -3.92 15.06 -15.54
CA ALA A 499 -3.85 14.58 -16.92
C ALA A 499 -4.89 13.49 -17.27
N SER A 500 -5.56 12.87 -16.30
CA SER A 500 -6.51 11.78 -16.57
C SER A 500 -7.84 11.74 -15.74
N LYS A 501 -8.04 12.55 -14.66
CA LYS A 501 -9.31 12.91 -13.92
C LYS A 501 -9.98 11.97 -12.83
N GLY A 502 -10.05 12.32 -11.50
CA GLY A 502 -10.97 11.72 -10.42
C GLY A 502 -10.54 11.57 -8.89
N MET A 503 -10.66 10.40 -8.13
CA MET A 503 -10.15 9.92 -6.73
C MET A 503 -8.65 9.50 -6.30
N VAL A 504 -8.00 9.97 -5.18
CA VAL A 504 -6.51 9.94 -4.72
C VAL A 504 -6.50 9.43 -3.30
N LEU A 505 -5.50 8.62 -2.92
CA LEU A 505 -5.30 8.14 -1.57
C LEU A 505 -3.82 8.22 -1.11
N ALA A 506 -3.47 9.18 -0.26
CA ALA A 506 -2.33 9.00 0.65
C ALA A 506 -2.73 8.05 1.79
N PHE A 507 -1.83 7.17 2.17
CA PHE A 507 -2.00 6.26 3.29
C PHE A 507 -0.81 6.37 4.26
N HIS A 508 -1.09 6.85 5.47
CA HIS A 508 -0.07 7.10 6.50
C HIS A 508 1.11 7.99 6.01
N SER A 509 0.85 8.82 4.98
CA SER A 509 1.85 9.57 4.22
C SER A 509 1.43 11.03 4.05
N ASP A 510 2.42 11.92 4.14
CA ASP A 510 2.25 13.37 4.07
C ASP A 510 2.51 13.97 2.67
N PHE A 511 2.34 15.29 2.57
CA PHE A 511 2.73 16.08 1.40
C PHE A 511 4.20 16.45 1.48
N ASP A 512 4.88 16.45 0.35
CA ASP A 512 6.28 16.86 0.24
C ASP A 512 6.46 18.38 0.45
N SER A 513 5.49 19.17 -0.03
CA SER A 513 5.46 20.62 0.18
C SER A 513 4.03 21.16 0.38
N PRO A 514 3.85 22.34 0.98
CA PRO A 514 2.55 23.01 1.05
C PRO A 514 1.97 23.46 -0.30
N ASN A 515 2.78 23.47 -1.38
CA ASN A 515 2.31 23.85 -2.71
C ASN A 515 1.52 22.71 -3.38
N VAL A 516 1.74 21.45 -2.99
CA VAL A 516 0.99 20.28 -3.47
C VAL A 516 -0.53 20.48 -3.33
N ILE A 517 -0.97 21.09 -2.21
CA ILE A 517 -2.39 21.41 -1.96
C ILE A 517 -2.90 22.50 -2.90
N LYS A 518 -2.11 23.56 -3.14
CA LYS A 518 -2.49 24.67 -4.05
C LYS A 518 -2.57 24.19 -5.50
N THR A 519 -1.65 23.33 -5.92
CA THR A 519 -1.67 22.70 -7.24
C THR A 519 -2.89 21.78 -7.37
N ALA A 520 -3.23 21.00 -6.33
CA ALA A 520 -4.45 20.19 -6.29
C ALA A 520 -5.73 21.03 -6.46
N GLU A 521 -5.87 22.12 -5.70
CA GLU A 521 -6.98 23.07 -5.81
C GLU A 521 -7.06 23.73 -7.21
N ARG A 522 -5.92 24.19 -7.75
CA ARG A 522 -5.85 24.88 -9.05
C ARG A 522 -6.22 23.98 -10.22
N GLU A 523 -5.69 22.76 -10.25
CA GLU A 523 -5.98 21.80 -11.32
C GLU A 523 -7.39 21.19 -11.19
N ASN A 524 -8.12 21.50 -10.10
CA ASN A 524 -9.30 20.77 -9.65
C ASN A 524 -9.04 19.25 -9.67
N VAL A 525 -7.85 18.89 -9.19
CA VAL A 525 -7.38 17.53 -8.90
C VAL A 525 -7.33 17.42 -7.40
N PRO A 526 -8.36 16.84 -6.81
CA PRO A 526 -8.36 16.84 -5.35
C PRO A 526 -7.12 15.98 -4.77
N VAL A 527 -6.65 16.08 -3.50
CA VAL A 527 -5.87 14.99 -2.78
C VAL A 527 -6.40 14.54 -1.37
N LYS A 528 -6.66 13.23 -1.09
CA LYS A 528 -6.96 12.71 0.29
C LYS A 528 -5.77 12.11 1.03
N LYS A 529 -5.86 12.11 2.36
CA LYS A 529 -5.08 11.29 3.30
C LYS A 529 -5.97 10.33 4.09
N TYR A 530 -5.40 9.20 4.49
CA TYR A 530 -6.01 8.16 5.31
C TYR A 530 -4.99 7.56 6.29
N THR A 531 -5.44 7.22 7.49
CA THR A 531 -4.62 6.56 8.52
C THR A 531 -5.10 5.14 8.84
N ILE A 532 -6.32 4.80 8.39
CA ILE A 532 -6.99 3.51 8.61
C ILE A 532 -7.42 2.95 7.26
N ILE A 533 -7.08 1.68 6.99
CA ILE A 533 -7.28 1.08 5.65
C ILE A 533 -8.77 0.90 5.29
N TYR A 534 -9.66 0.72 6.27
CA TYR A 534 -11.10 0.59 6.03
C TYR A 534 -11.72 1.89 5.49
N GLU A 535 -11.39 3.04 6.07
CA GLU A 535 -11.92 4.35 5.64
C GLU A 535 -11.54 4.68 4.19
N LEU A 536 -10.33 4.28 3.79
CA LEU A 536 -9.81 4.36 2.43
C LEU A 536 -10.66 3.50 1.48
N LEU A 537 -10.88 2.24 1.83
CA LEU A 537 -11.63 1.27 1.01
C LEU A 537 -13.13 1.63 0.92
N ASP A 538 -13.74 2.04 2.02
CA ASP A 538 -15.15 2.43 2.04
C ASP A 538 -15.38 3.77 1.33
N ASN A 539 -14.40 4.67 1.27
CA ASN A 539 -14.52 5.83 0.41
C ASN A 539 -14.44 5.46 -1.08
N ILE A 540 -13.56 4.53 -1.47
CA ILE A 540 -13.55 3.96 -2.83
C ILE A 540 -14.93 3.37 -3.17
N LYS A 541 -15.50 2.52 -2.32
CA LYS A 541 -16.85 1.97 -2.51
C LYS A 541 -17.89 3.07 -2.67
N ASN A 542 -17.97 4.03 -1.75
CA ASN A 542 -18.98 5.10 -1.79
C ASN A 542 -18.94 5.92 -3.09
N VAL A 543 -17.75 6.12 -3.68
CA VAL A 543 -17.62 6.87 -4.94
C VAL A 543 -17.80 5.97 -6.17
N LEU A 544 -17.51 4.67 -6.10
CA LEU A 544 -17.95 3.70 -7.10
C LEU A 544 -19.50 3.61 -7.13
N THR A 545 -20.15 3.54 -5.96
CA THR A 545 -21.61 3.61 -5.82
C THR A 545 -22.16 4.90 -6.45
N GLY A 546 -21.50 6.05 -6.22
CA GLY A 546 -21.85 7.32 -6.86
C GLY A 546 -21.64 7.39 -8.37
N LEU A 547 -21.02 6.38 -8.99
CA LEU A 547 -20.89 6.23 -10.45
C LEU A 547 -21.91 5.24 -11.04
N LEU A 548 -22.55 4.38 -10.23
CA LEU A 548 -23.59 3.48 -10.70
C LEU A 548 -24.81 4.28 -11.20
N GLU A 549 -25.49 3.76 -12.22
CA GLU A 549 -26.81 4.29 -12.62
C GLU A 549 -27.91 3.68 -11.74
N PRO A 550 -28.93 4.47 -11.32
CA PRO A 550 -30.02 3.96 -10.51
C PRO A 550 -30.80 2.89 -11.27
N GLU A 551 -31.26 1.88 -10.53
CA GLU A 551 -32.05 0.80 -11.11
C GLU A 551 -33.51 1.22 -11.24
N VAL A 552 -34.05 1.10 -12.46
CA VAL A 552 -35.41 1.54 -12.77
C VAL A 552 -36.37 0.36 -12.68
N VAL A 553 -36.83 0.08 -11.46
CA VAL A 553 -37.72 -1.04 -11.15
C VAL A 553 -39.16 -0.71 -11.54
N GLU A 554 -39.87 -1.65 -12.19
CA GLU A 554 -41.31 -1.51 -12.43
C GLU A 554 -42.10 -2.06 -11.23
N VAL A 555 -42.75 -1.15 -10.48
CA VAL A 555 -43.53 -1.48 -9.29
C VAL A 555 -45.02 -1.44 -9.63
N GLU A 556 -45.73 -2.54 -9.33
CA GLU A 556 -47.18 -2.62 -9.53
C GLU A 556 -47.93 -1.75 -8.51
N ILE A 557 -48.83 -0.88 -8.99
CA ILE A 557 -49.66 0.03 -8.18
C ILE A 557 -51.04 -0.58 -7.90
N GLY A 558 -51.51 -1.47 -8.78
CA GLY A 558 -52.79 -2.18 -8.64
C GLY A 558 -53.30 -2.74 -9.96
N LYS A 559 -54.34 -3.59 -9.87
CA LYS A 559 -55.02 -4.18 -11.03
C LYS A 559 -56.48 -3.76 -11.10
N ALA A 560 -57.02 -3.66 -12.31
CA ALA A 560 -58.44 -3.46 -12.54
C ALA A 560 -58.94 -4.34 -13.68
N GLN A 561 -60.11 -4.98 -13.50
CA GLN A 561 -60.75 -5.75 -14.56
C GLN A 561 -61.71 -4.88 -15.37
N VAL A 562 -61.61 -4.96 -16.69
CA VAL A 562 -62.52 -4.27 -17.63
C VAL A 562 -63.89 -4.92 -17.58
N LYS A 563 -64.91 -4.10 -17.27
CA LYS A 563 -66.32 -4.51 -17.21
C LYS A 563 -67.11 -4.11 -18.45
N GLN A 564 -66.80 -2.95 -19.04
CA GLN A 564 -67.51 -2.47 -20.23
C GLN A 564 -66.63 -1.55 -21.08
N VAL A 565 -66.80 -1.60 -22.41
CA VAL A 565 -66.15 -0.65 -23.35
C VAL A 565 -67.21 0.30 -23.93
N PHE A 566 -67.09 1.60 -23.66
CA PHE A 566 -68.09 2.61 -24.04
C PHE A 566 -67.80 3.31 -25.36
N LEU A 567 -66.53 3.53 -25.67
CA LEU A 567 -66.10 4.23 -26.88
C LEU A 567 -64.74 3.71 -27.34
N THR A 568 -64.62 3.39 -28.63
CA THR A 568 -63.38 2.91 -29.24
C THR A 568 -63.03 3.75 -30.45
N LYS A 569 -61.91 4.48 -30.39
CA LYS A 569 -61.24 5.11 -31.54
C LYS A 569 -59.90 4.41 -31.79
N LYS A 570 -59.20 4.76 -32.88
CA LYS A 570 -57.91 4.15 -33.28
C LYS A 570 -56.84 4.10 -32.17
N SER A 571 -56.82 5.09 -31.27
CA SER A 571 -55.81 5.21 -30.21
C SER A 571 -56.35 5.77 -28.88
N GLU A 572 -57.67 5.96 -28.77
CA GLU A 572 -58.35 6.43 -27.55
C GLU A 572 -59.52 5.50 -27.25
N MET A 573 -59.68 5.07 -26.00
CA MET A 573 -60.79 4.22 -25.58
C MET A 573 -61.34 4.70 -24.24
N ILE A 574 -62.66 4.62 -24.05
CA ILE A 574 -63.32 4.88 -22.76
C ILE A 574 -63.85 3.56 -22.25
N ILE A 575 -63.31 3.11 -21.11
CA ILE A 575 -63.56 1.79 -20.53
C ILE A 575 -64.00 1.93 -19.07
N GLY A 576 -65.06 1.20 -18.71
CA GLY A 576 -65.49 1.03 -17.33
C GLY A 576 -64.77 -0.16 -16.72
N VAL A 577 -64.08 0.05 -15.61
CA VAL A 577 -63.28 -0.97 -14.93
C VAL A 577 -63.62 -1.04 -13.44
N ARG A 578 -63.44 -2.22 -12.84
CA ARG A 578 -63.47 -2.38 -11.37
C ARG A 578 -62.05 -2.61 -10.88
N VAL A 579 -61.59 -1.80 -9.92
CA VAL A 579 -60.27 -2.00 -9.30
C VAL A 579 -60.31 -3.27 -8.44
N THR A 580 -59.53 -4.29 -8.82
CA THR A 580 -59.49 -5.61 -8.17
C THR A 580 -58.42 -5.72 -7.10
N SER A 581 -57.35 -4.92 -7.20
CA SER A 581 -56.30 -4.80 -6.19
C SER A 581 -55.65 -3.42 -6.22
N GLY A 582 -55.26 -2.88 -5.07
CA GLY A 582 -54.42 -1.67 -5.00
C GLY A 582 -55.12 -0.39 -5.48
N LYS A 583 -54.45 0.43 -6.31
CA LYS A 583 -54.97 1.73 -6.78
C LYS A 583 -54.64 2.05 -8.24
N MET A 584 -55.63 2.53 -8.98
CA MET A 584 -55.45 3.16 -10.30
C MET A 584 -55.21 4.65 -10.11
N LYS A 585 -54.10 5.19 -10.65
CA LYS A 585 -53.76 6.62 -10.60
C LYS A 585 -53.86 7.27 -11.98
N ASN A 586 -54.34 8.51 -12.06
CA ASN A 586 -54.34 9.26 -13.30
C ASN A 586 -52.90 9.42 -13.84
N LYS A 587 -52.69 9.32 -15.16
CA LYS A 587 -51.38 9.24 -15.83
C LYS A 587 -50.49 8.01 -15.50
N ALA A 588 -51.01 6.99 -14.80
CA ALA A 588 -50.29 5.73 -14.66
C ALA A 588 -50.12 5.03 -16.03
N LYS A 589 -49.02 4.28 -16.18
CA LYS A 589 -48.86 3.31 -17.28
C LYS A 589 -49.67 2.06 -16.97
N LEU A 590 -50.19 1.45 -18.03
CA LEU A 590 -51.01 0.24 -17.97
C LEU A 590 -50.44 -0.83 -18.89
N ARG A 591 -50.33 -2.05 -18.37
CA ARG A 591 -50.14 -3.28 -19.16
C ARG A 591 -51.50 -3.96 -19.30
N VAL A 592 -51.88 -4.34 -20.52
CA VAL A 592 -53.15 -5.01 -20.82
C VAL A 592 -52.89 -6.51 -20.89
N VAL A 593 -53.55 -7.29 -20.02
CA VAL A 593 -53.39 -8.74 -19.91
C VAL A 593 -54.71 -9.43 -20.24
N ARG A 594 -54.67 -10.48 -21.05
CA ARG A 594 -55.85 -11.24 -21.53
C ARG A 594 -55.62 -12.72 -21.29
N GLY A 595 -56.41 -13.32 -20.41
CA GLY A 595 -56.00 -14.57 -19.75
C GLY A 595 -54.74 -14.29 -18.94
N ASP A 596 -53.67 -15.04 -19.20
CA ASP A 596 -52.36 -14.86 -18.55
C ASP A 596 -51.31 -14.15 -19.43
N ALA A 597 -51.69 -13.67 -20.63
CA ALA A 597 -50.75 -13.11 -21.61
C ALA A 597 -50.85 -11.57 -21.71
N PRO A 598 -49.72 -10.82 -21.64
CA PRO A 598 -49.69 -9.40 -21.92
C PRO A 598 -49.88 -9.14 -23.42
N VAL A 599 -50.93 -8.40 -23.77
CA VAL A 599 -51.34 -8.11 -25.16
C VAL A 599 -50.77 -6.77 -25.65
N GLY A 600 -50.59 -5.79 -24.76
CA GLY A 600 -50.08 -4.46 -25.12
C GLY A 600 -49.97 -3.50 -23.93
N GLU A 601 -49.67 -2.24 -24.23
CA GLU A 601 -49.46 -1.19 -23.22
C GLU A 601 -50.19 0.12 -23.56
N GLY A 602 -50.41 0.95 -22.55
CA GLY A 602 -51.00 2.27 -22.68
C GLY A 602 -50.87 3.13 -21.41
N VAL A 603 -51.61 4.23 -21.38
CA VAL A 603 -51.58 5.24 -20.32
C VAL A 603 -53.01 5.71 -20.01
N ILE A 604 -53.27 6.02 -18.74
CA ILE A 604 -54.51 6.70 -18.30
C ILE A 604 -54.41 8.20 -18.60
N ASP A 605 -55.13 8.70 -19.59
CA ASP A 605 -55.23 10.13 -19.91
C ASP A 605 -56.20 10.87 -18.96
N SER A 606 -57.27 10.21 -18.57
CA SER A 606 -58.22 10.69 -17.56
C SER A 606 -58.81 9.53 -16.78
N LEU A 607 -58.87 9.69 -15.46
CA LEU A 607 -59.59 8.81 -14.55
C LEU A 607 -60.84 9.54 -14.03
N ARG A 608 -61.98 8.85 -13.97
CA ARG A 608 -63.23 9.37 -13.40
C ARG A 608 -63.89 8.36 -12.48
N LYS A 609 -64.58 8.85 -11.44
CA LYS A 609 -65.44 8.04 -10.58
C LYS A 609 -66.85 8.63 -10.67
N VAL A 610 -67.79 7.86 -11.24
CA VAL A 610 -69.07 8.40 -11.75
C VAL A 610 -68.76 9.58 -12.69
N ASP A 611 -69.29 10.78 -12.45
CA ASP A 611 -69.07 11.96 -13.30
C ASP A 611 -67.81 12.77 -12.97
N GLU A 612 -67.27 12.63 -11.75
CA GLU A 612 -66.16 13.44 -11.24
C GLU A 612 -64.79 12.95 -11.72
N LYS A 613 -63.85 13.87 -11.94
CA LYS A 613 -62.44 13.55 -12.23
C LYS A 613 -61.73 13.11 -10.95
N ALA A 614 -61.20 11.89 -10.95
CA ALA A 614 -60.48 11.34 -9.81
C ALA A 614 -58.95 11.39 -10.04
N HIS A 615 -58.17 11.72 -9.02
CA HIS A 615 -56.71 11.61 -9.07
C HIS A 615 -56.24 10.16 -8.86
N GLU A 616 -56.90 9.43 -7.95
CA GLU A 616 -56.74 7.99 -7.76
C GLU A 616 -58.09 7.34 -7.43
N VAL A 617 -58.23 6.04 -7.75
CA VAL A 617 -59.35 5.19 -7.36
C VAL A 617 -58.78 3.89 -6.80
N GLY A 618 -59.18 3.53 -5.58
CA GLY A 618 -58.75 2.31 -4.90
C GLY A 618 -59.65 1.11 -5.12
N GLU A 619 -59.15 -0.04 -4.69
CA GLU A 619 -59.78 -1.37 -4.68
C GLU A 619 -61.28 -1.39 -4.37
N GLY A 620 -62.00 -2.32 -5.00
CA GLY A 620 -63.45 -2.53 -4.83
C GLY A 620 -64.34 -1.49 -5.53
N ASN A 621 -63.78 -0.37 -6.01
CA ASN A 621 -64.53 0.70 -6.67
C ASN A 621 -64.56 0.52 -8.19
N ASP A 622 -65.66 0.97 -8.80
CA ASP A 622 -65.76 1.15 -10.25
C ASP A 622 -65.27 2.54 -10.68
N CYS A 623 -64.62 2.62 -11.83
CA CYS A 623 -64.17 3.88 -12.43
C CYS A 623 -64.16 3.84 -13.97
N GLY A 624 -64.31 5.02 -14.57
CA GLY A 624 -64.13 5.24 -16.00
C GLY A 624 -62.69 5.65 -16.29
N ILE A 625 -62.00 4.89 -17.14
CA ILE A 625 -60.66 5.21 -17.64
C ILE A 625 -60.77 5.66 -19.10
N LYS A 626 -60.18 6.81 -19.42
CA LYS A 626 -59.79 7.15 -20.79
C LYS A 626 -58.39 6.59 -21.03
N PHE A 627 -58.34 5.46 -21.72
CA PHE A 627 -57.14 4.75 -22.11
C PHE A 627 -56.59 5.32 -23.43
N ILE A 628 -55.28 5.54 -23.50
CA ILE A 628 -54.55 5.83 -24.73
C ILE A 628 -53.45 4.78 -24.86
N GLY A 629 -53.42 4.04 -25.97
CA GLY A 629 -52.50 2.91 -26.17
C GLY A 629 -52.52 2.36 -27.58
N ASN A 630 -51.72 1.32 -27.81
CA ASN A 630 -51.53 0.71 -29.14
C ASN A 630 -52.41 -0.52 -29.40
N VAL A 631 -53.21 -0.96 -28.42
CA VAL A 631 -54.00 -2.20 -28.45
C VAL A 631 -55.46 -1.95 -28.10
N GLN A 632 -56.36 -2.73 -28.71
CA GLN A 632 -57.79 -2.74 -28.37
C GLN A 632 -58.04 -3.59 -27.11
N VAL A 633 -58.49 -2.90 -26.07
CA VAL A 633 -58.97 -3.46 -24.81
C VAL A 633 -60.39 -4.00 -25.02
N VAL A 634 -60.69 -5.18 -24.47
CA VAL A 634 -62.01 -5.82 -24.52
C VAL A 634 -62.53 -6.12 -23.12
N GLU A 635 -63.82 -6.46 -23.02
CA GLU A 635 -64.45 -6.82 -21.75
C GLU A 635 -63.85 -8.13 -21.21
N GLY A 636 -63.52 -8.16 -19.91
CA GLY A 636 -62.81 -9.25 -19.26
C GLY A 636 -61.28 -9.09 -19.18
N ASP A 637 -60.67 -8.20 -19.97
CA ASP A 637 -59.23 -7.88 -19.86
C ASP A 637 -58.87 -7.38 -18.45
N ILE A 638 -57.63 -7.64 -18.04
CA ILE A 638 -57.02 -7.11 -16.81
C ILE A 638 -56.06 -5.98 -17.19
N LEU A 639 -56.16 -4.85 -16.49
CA LEU A 639 -55.24 -3.73 -16.60
C LEU A 639 -54.35 -3.69 -15.36
N GLU A 640 -53.05 -3.86 -15.55
CA GLU A 640 -52.05 -3.77 -14.50
C GLU A 640 -51.41 -2.38 -14.54
N ALA A 641 -51.63 -1.57 -13.50
CA ALA A 641 -51.01 -0.27 -13.38
C ALA A 641 -49.61 -0.40 -12.77
N TYR A 642 -48.61 0.18 -13.43
CA TYR A 642 -47.24 0.14 -12.96
C TYR A 642 -46.57 1.53 -12.95
N ALA A 643 -45.76 1.77 -11.94
CA ALA A 643 -44.84 2.90 -11.82
C ALA A 643 -43.42 2.44 -12.17
N LYS A 644 -42.57 3.38 -12.60
CA LYS A 644 -41.13 3.19 -12.59
C LYS A 644 -40.58 3.92 -11.36
N GLU A 645 -39.93 3.19 -10.46
CA GLU A 645 -39.22 3.76 -9.33
C GLU A 645 -37.71 3.69 -9.58
N GLU A 646 -37.00 4.77 -9.24
CA GLU A 646 -35.53 4.83 -9.33
C GLU A 646 -34.91 4.44 -7.98
N HIS A 647 -34.45 3.20 -7.89
CA HIS A 647 -33.76 2.68 -6.70
C HIS A 647 -32.26 2.91 -6.84
N ARG A 648 -31.62 3.54 -5.85
CA ARG A 648 -30.16 3.71 -5.86
C ARG A 648 -29.48 2.37 -5.57
N LYS A 649 -28.74 1.85 -6.55
CA LYS A 649 -27.82 0.72 -6.36
C LYS A 649 -26.79 1.05 -5.27
N THR A 650 -26.30 0.02 -4.59
CA THR A 650 -25.23 0.08 -3.59
C THR A 650 -24.23 -1.06 -3.82
N MET A 651 -22.97 -0.84 -3.45
CA MET A 651 -21.88 -1.84 -3.48
C MET A 651 -21.67 -2.55 -2.15
#